data_AF-A0A2V6NCH0-F1
#
_entry.id   AF-A0A2V6NCH0-F1
#
_cell.length_a   1.000
_cell.length_b   1.000
_cell.length_c   1.000
_cell.angle_alpha   90.00
_cell.angle_beta   90.00
_cell.angle_gamma   90.00
#
_symmetry.space_group_name_H-M   'P 1'
#
loop_
_entity.id
_entity.type
_entity.pdbx_description
1 polymer ?
#
loop_
_entity_poly.entity_id
_entity_poly.type
_entity_poly.pdbx_seq_one_letter_code
_entity_poly.pdbx_strand_id
1 'polypeptide(L)'
;MPTEINKKIELEVVHVLFLDIVCYSKRLTNEQQTLIDQLNQVVRSSEEFQTAEAAGRLIKIPTGDGMALIFYKSPAQPAECALEISHALKTYPELRVRMGVHSGPVSAVTDLNDRTNAAGIGINIAQRVMDCGDAGHILLSQRVAEDLAQYGQWQSQLHDLGEVEVKHGVRVHVFNLYNKELGNPEVPEKLRQAKGQTVPAVAGRGEELWIAVLPFKSAGDAEMESFADGLGEDITTGLSRFRYLSVVASASAARLKGETGDERALGAKLGARYVLEGSIRKGGSGIRVTAQLVDTQTGAQLWAETYNRDLRATSIFAAQDDVAARIVATVADSYGVLVHSIRAAIGRKDDADLTPVEWQFQYFAYREQITPSSHAALKTRLQRAAERDDRQSDLWACLAQIYVDEYAFGFQDDPTSLDRALAAARRGVELDRANQFALVALAQVHFFRQDLAAFGPAAERAMALNPLNTDALGILGLQIVHTGDFDRGTAIVRRAMELNANHAGWMHFAPLWQHFHKGQYEQALECANRVDVPGLFWPYLVMASACGHLGRRADAAAAVRDLLALDPEFAAHARSNVGTWHFASGLMEPILEGLCKAGLSIPENGSSDSARRSGMVRAKADRAKSGKDAGAVRADEGFWVAVLPFKYSGSNSDLTALAEGLSEDIVTGLSRFSYLRVIALSSTARFKNEALDVRSAGKELGVRYVMEGSLRQAGTKLRLAVQLVDAVSGAHLWAENYERSFSPETVFELQDELVPRIVSTVADMNGVLPRSMSEVVRSRTPEKLSPYEAVLRSFGYFERVTAEELAAARSGLELAVQKAPAYADAWAMLALLCVQEHAQGFNLQANPLTNGATAARRAVEAAPSNHLAYFSLAQALFFQKEFQAFRNAAERAVALNPMDGNSIAFLGDLLTWAGDWDRGLALTGRAKQLNPHHPGWYWIADFYNAYRQGDYRGALRFAHKVNMPGHWFAPAAIAAAYGQLRELGAATKALQDLLKLRPDFAATVRKEMEKWGPPEFLEQLIDGWRKAGLEIVGEEDTADRSAL
;
A
#
# COMPACT_ATOMS: atom_id res chain seq x y z
N MET A 1 48.16 6.04 8.89
CA MET A 1 47.00 5.67 9.73
C MET A 1 46.85 6.70 10.84
N PRO A 2 45.96 7.68 10.71
CA PRO A 2 45.32 8.30 11.85
C PRO A 2 43.83 7.95 11.89
N THR A 3 43.43 7.49 13.07
CA THR A 3 42.08 7.25 13.62
C THR A 3 40.98 8.18 13.10
N GLU A 4 40.08 7.64 12.27
CA GLU A 4 38.73 8.18 12.07
C GLU A 4 37.85 7.75 13.25
N ILE A 5 37.47 8.73 14.08
CA ILE A 5 36.42 8.57 15.06
C ILE A 5 35.10 8.68 14.31
N ASN A 6 34.45 7.54 14.08
CA ASN A 6 33.09 7.42 13.59
C ASN A 6 32.13 7.99 14.66
N LYS A 7 31.89 9.30 14.67
CA LYS A 7 30.94 9.94 15.59
C LYS A 7 29.52 9.73 15.08
N LYS A 8 28.78 8.89 15.82
CA LYS A 8 27.32 8.74 15.77
C LYS A 8 26.61 10.10 15.68
N ILE A 9 25.53 10.13 14.90
CA ILE A 9 24.57 11.24 14.86
C ILE A 9 23.87 11.29 16.24
N GLU A 10 24.24 12.26 17.07
CA GLU A 10 23.54 12.57 18.33
C GLU A 10 22.60 13.76 18.11
N LEU A 11 21.36 13.62 18.58
CA LEU A 11 20.37 14.68 18.65
C LEU A 11 20.75 15.59 19.82
N GLU A 12 21.24 16.80 19.55
CA GLU A 12 21.65 17.76 20.59
C GLU A 12 20.66 18.93 20.64
N VAL A 13 20.38 19.43 21.85
CA VAL A 13 19.61 20.67 21.99
C VAL A 13 20.54 21.84 21.69
N VAL A 14 20.24 22.57 20.64
CA VAL A 14 21.02 23.74 20.21
C VAL A 14 20.15 25.00 20.22
N HIS A 15 20.80 26.16 20.12
CA HIS A 15 20.16 27.47 20.16
C HIS A 15 20.34 28.17 18.81
N VAL A 16 19.23 28.40 18.11
CA VAL A 16 19.23 28.87 16.71
C VAL A 16 18.79 30.33 16.64
N LEU A 17 19.59 31.17 15.99
CA LEU A 17 19.21 32.50 15.51
C LEU A 17 18.99 32.41 13.99
N PHE A 18 17.77 32.66 13.54
CA PHE A 18 17.41 32.73 12.13
C PHE A 18 17.17 34.19 11.75
N LEU A 19 17.69 34.63 10.61
CA LEU A 19 17.51 35.99 10.12
C LEU A 19 17.39 36.06 8.60
N ASP A 20 16.53 36.94 8.09
CA ASP A 20 16.34 37.20 6.66
C ASP A 20 16.11 38.70 6.37
N ILE A 21 16.25 39.09 5.10
CA ILE A 21 15.96 40.44 4.62
C ILE A 21 14.50 40.52 4.11
N VAL A 22 13.70 41.36 4.75
CA VAL A 22 12.29 41.56 4.39
C VAL A 22 12.17 42.18 2.98
N CYS A 23 11.31 41.58 2.14
CA CYS A 23 11.09 41.96 0.73
C CYS A 23 12.33 41.82 -0.19
N TYR A 24 13.31 40.97 0.16
CA TYR A 24 14.50 40.69 -0.66
C TYR A 24 14.19 40.32 -2.12
N SER A 25 13.17 39.47 -2.33
CA SER A 25 12.77 38.97 -3.65
C SER A 25 12.16 40.03 -4.58
N LYS A 26 11.82 41.23 -4.06
CA LYS A 26 11.30 42.36 -4.85
C LYS A 26 12.39 43.28 -5.41
N ARG A 27 13.67 42.99 -5.12
CA ARG A 27 14.84 43.79 -5.53
C ARG A 27 15.49 43.26 -6.80
N LEU A 28 16.27 44.11 -7.48
CA LEU A 28 17.07 43.70 -8.64
C LEU A 28 18.24 42.80 -8.22
N THR A 29 18.71 41.91 -9.10
CA THR A 29 19.74 40.90 -8.79
C THR A 29 21.07 41.49 -8.32
N ASN A 30 21.47 42.64 -8.86
CA ASN A 30 22.67 43.37 -8.43
C ASN A 30 22.53 44.00 -7.03
N GLU A 31 21.32 44.47 -6.69
CA GLU A 31 21.00 44.97 -5.35
C GLU A 31 20.96 43.82 -4.33
N GLN A 32 20.42 42.67 -4.73
CA GLN A 32 20.34 41.45 -3.92
C GLN A 32 21.71 40.95 -3.47
N GLN A 33 22.71 40.93 -4.36
CA GLN A 33 24.08 40.52 -4.02
C GLN A 33 24.70 41.49 -3.00
N THR A 34 24.55 42.81 -3.23
CA THR A 34 25.10 43.86 -2.35
C THR A 34 24.51 43.75 -0.94
N LEU A 35 23.20 43.54 -0.83
CA LEU A 35 22.52 43.40 0.46
C LEU A 35 22.98 42.16 1.24
N ILE A 36 23.23 41.03 0.58
CA ILE A 36 23.76 39.83 1.24
C ILE A 36 25.20 40.05 1.71
N ASP A 37 26.04 40.72 0.91
CA ASP A 37 27.43 41.02 1.30
C ASP A 37 27.48 41.95 2.52
N GLN A 38 26.62 42.98 2.55
CA GLN A 38 26.48 43.86 3.72
C GLN A 38 25.92 43.10 4.95
N LEU A 39 24.91 42.23 4.77
CA LEU A 39 24.37 41.41 5.86
C LEU A 39 25.45 40.49 6.45
N ASN A 40 26.24 39.84 5.59
CA ASN A 40 27.36 39.00 6.01
C ASN A 40 28.41 39.82 6.79
N GLN A 41 28.70 41.06 6.39
CA GLN A 41 29.60 41.95 7.10
C GLN A 41 29.06 42.30 8.50
N VAL A 42 27.79 42.67 8.59
CA VAL A 42 27.11 42.99 9.86
C VAL A 42 27.17 41.80 10.82
N VAL A 43 26.77 40.61 10.35
CA VAL A 43 26.77 39.40 11.19
C VAL A 43 28.19 39.02 11.64
N ARG A 44 29.20 39.11 10.78
CA ARG A 44 30.60 38.80 11.15
C ARG A 44 31.21 39.81 12.12
N SER A 45 30.64 41.00 12.24
CA SER A 45 31.10 42.03 13.18
C SER A 45 30.53 41.88 14.59
N SER A 46 29.57 40.98 14.81
CA SER A 46 29.00 40.66 16.12
C SER A 46 30.04 39.96 17.03
N GLU A 47 30.10 40.37 18.30
CA GLU A 47 31.02 39.82 19.29
C GLU A 47 30.67 38.37 19.62
N GLU A 48 29.39 38.05 19.79
CA GLU A 48 28.94 36.66 20.03
C GLU A 48 29.19 35.75 18.81
N PHE A 49 29.04 36.25 17.58
CA PHE A 49 29.42 35.52 16.37
C PHE A 49 30.92 35.18 16.39
N GLN A 50 31.79 36.18 16.63
CA GLN A 50 33.24 36.00 16.64
C GLN A 50 33.68 35.05 17.76
N THR A 51 33.07 35.17 18.94
CA THR A 51 33.36 34.32 20.10
C THR A 51 32.97 32.86 19.83
N ALA A 52 31.78 32.61 19.29
CA ALA A 52 31.32 31.26 18.96
C ALA A 52 32.11 30.65 17.79
N GLU A 53 32.50 31.44 16.80
CA GLU A 53 33.35 31.02 15.69
C GLU A 53 34.77 30.65 16.16
N ALA A 54 35.41 31.50 16.97
CA ALA A 54 36.74 31.23 17.52
C ALA A 54 36.77 29.98 18.43
N ALA A 55 35.65 29.66 19.09
CA ALA A 55 35.50 28.46 19.89
C ALA A 55 35.21 27.19 19.06
N GLY A 56 35.00 27.31 17.74
CA GLY A 56 34.59 26.19 16.88
C GLY A 56 33.20 25.64 17.21
N ARG A 57 32.32 26.45 17.81
CA ARG A 57 30.98 26.05 18.28
C ARG A 57 29.87 26.88 17.63
N LEU A 58 29.99 27.10 16.33
CA LEU A 58 29.02 27.83 15.52
C LEU A 58 28.83 27.13 14.17
N ILE A 59 27.60 26.72 13.86
CA ILE A 59 27.22 26.30 12.50
C ILE A 59 26.51 27.46 11.80
N LYS A 60 26.87 27.69 10.53
CA LYS A 60 26.37 28.78 9.68
C LYS A 60 25.68 28.18 8.46
N ILE A 61 24.38 28.41 8.31
CA ILE A 61 23.59 27.87 7.20
C ILE A 61 23.03 29.03 6.37
N PRO A 62 23.52 29.28 5.14
CA PRO A 62 22.96 30.33 4.28
C PRO A 62 21.58 29.92 3.72
N THR A 63 20.62 30.86 3.70
CA THR A 63 19.22 30.59 3.28
C THR A 63 18.82 31.32 1.98
N GLY A 64 19.76 32.02 1.35
CA GLY A 64 19.59 32.77 0.10
C GLY A 64 19.34 34.26 0.33
N ASP A 65 18.35 34.59 1.16
CA ASP A 65 17.99 35.96 1.58
C ASP A 65 18.43 36.29 3.01
N GLY A 66 19.21 35.40 3.63
CA GLY A 66 19.59 35.44 5.03
C GLY A 66 20.47 34.26 5.45
N MET A 67 20.44 33.93 6.74
CA MET A 67 21.18 32.79 7.29
C MET A 67 20.58 32.29 8.63
N ALA A 68 20.93 31.06 9.00
CA ALA A 68 20.75 30.53 10.34
C ALA A 68 22.10 30.33 11.03
N LEU A 69 22.18 30.77 12.28
CA LEU A 69 23.35 30.65 13.16
C LEU A 69 22.97 29.73 14.33
N ILE A 70 23.76 28.66 14.52
CA ILE A 70 23.47 27.63 15.52
C ILE A 70 24.56 27.65 16.60
N PHE A 71 24.15 27.98 17.81
CA PHE A 71 24.98 28.07 19.01
C PHE A 71 24.76 26.88 19.93
N TYR A 72 25.83 26.45 20.62
CA TYR A 72 25.82 25.24 21.46
C TYR A 72 25.93 25.52 22.96
N LYS A 73 26.26 26.75 23.39
CA LYS A 73 26.64 27.01 24.79
C LYS A 73 25.47 27.42 25.67
N SER A 74 24.62 28.32 25.19
CA SER A 74 23.57 28.94 26.01
C SER A 74 22.45 29.53 25.15
N PRO A 75 21.18 29.51 25.62
CA PRO A 75 20.06 30.16 24.95
C PRO A 75 20.18 31.69 24.88
N ALA A 76 21.08 32.30 25.67
CA ALA A 76 21.35 33.74 25.64
C ALA A 76 22.18 34.19 24.41
N GLN A 77 23.10 33.35 23.92
CA GLN A 77 23.99 33.72 22.81
C GLN A 77 23.25 34.18 21.55
N PRO A 78 22.23 33.45 21.03
CA PRO A 78 21.50 33.93 19.86
C PRO A 78 20.70 35.22 20.13
N ALA A 79 20.25 35.47 21.37
CA ALA A 79 19.55 36.70 21.72
C ALA A 79 20.50 37.90 21.81
N GLU A 80 21.70 37.72 22.38
CA GLU A 80 22.77 38.73 22.43
C GLU A 80 23.27 39.06 21.03
N CYS A 81 23.56 38.04 20.22
CA CYS A 81 23.95 38.21 18.82
C CYS A 81 22.86 38.96 18.02
N ALA A 82 21.58 38.68 18.25
CA ALA A 82 20.48 39.42 17.60
C ALA A 82 20.44 40.90 18.00
N LEU A 83 20.73 41.24 19.26
CA LEU A 83 20.82 42.63 19.73
C LEU A 83 22.03 43.35 19.13
N GLU A 84 23.19 42.69 19.04
CA GLU A 84 24.39 43.23 18.39
C GLU A 84 24.15 43.51 16.90
N ILE A 85 23.51 42.57 16.20
CA ILE A 85 23.10 42.75 14.80
C ILE A 85 22.11 43.93 14.70
N SER A 86 21.11 44.00 15.57
CA SER A 86 20.15 45.11 15.62
C SER A 86 20.84 46.47 15.82
N HIS A 87 21.90 46.52 16.62
CA HIS A 87 22.69 47.73 16.83
C HIS A 87 23.46 48.13 15.56
N ALA A 88 24.17 47.19 14.94
CA ALA A 88 24.93 47.42 13.72
C ALA A 88 24.05 47.83 12.53
N LEU A 89 22.82 47.30 12.45
CA LEU A 89 21.85 47.65 11.41
C LEU A 89 21.42 49.12 11.43
N LYS A 90 21.61 49.88 12.52
CA LYS A 90 21.36 51.33 12.56
C LYS A 90 22.21 52.11 11.54
N THR A 91 23.38 51.58 11.21
CA THR A 91 24.31 52.14 10.21
C THR A 91 23.98 51.70 8.77
N TYR A 92 23.03 50.78 8.59
CA TYR A 92 22.62 50.21 7.30
C TYR A 92 21.09 50.27 7.13
N PRO A 93 20.48 51.46 6.97
CA PRO A 93 19.02 51.63 6.90
C PRO A 93 18.35 50.88 5.73
N GLU A 94 19.12 50.51 4.71
CA GLU A 94 18.70 49.68 3.57
C GLU A 94 18.50 48.19 3.94
N LEU A 95 19.17 47.69 4.98
CA LEU A 95 19.10 46.31 5.46
C LEU A 95 17.91 46.12 6.41
N ARG A 96 16.75 45.84 5.81
CA ARG A 96 15.51 45.57 6.55
C ARG A 96 15.46 44.12 7.04
N VAL A 97 16.22 43.79 8.06
CA VAL A 97 16.33 42.42 8.61
C VAL A 97 15.24 42.14 9.65
N ARG A 98 14.73 40.91 9.70
CA ARG A 98 13.96 40.38 10.83
C ARG A 98 14.63 39.13 11.39
N MET A 99 14.44 38.86 12.68
CA MET A 99 15.17 37.82 13.39
C MET A 99 14.23 36.96 14.26
N GLY A 100 14.53 35.67 14.37
CA GLY A 100 13.80 34.72 15.21
C GLY A 100 14.74 33.76 15.94
N VAL A 101 14.47 33.52 17.22
CA VAL A 101 15.31 32.67 18.09
C VAL A 101 14.49 31.53 18.68
N HIS A 102 15.06 30.32 18.62
CA HIS A 102 14.49 29.15 19.26
C HIS A 102 15.58 28.20 19.78
N SER A 103 15.26 27.41 20.80
CA SER A 103 16.13 26.36 21.33
C SER A 103 15.43 25.01 21.24
N GLY A 104 16.05 24.05 20.57
CA GLY A 104 15.41 22.77 20.30
C GLY A 104 16.37 21.74 19.71
N PRO A 105 15.89 20.49 19.55
CA PRO A 105 16.72 19.41 19.03
C PRO A 105 17.09 19.64 17.56
N VAL A 106 18.37 19.49 17.27
CA VAL A 106 18.94 19.55 15.92
C VAL A 106 19.99 18.44 15.78
N SER A 107 19.98 17.76 14.64
CA SER A 107 20.99 16.76 14.30
C SER A 107 22.04 17.40 13.41
N ALA A 108 23.32 17.18 13.72
CA ALA A 108 24.40 17.49 12.80
C ALA A 108 24.32 16.55 11.60
N VAL A 109 24.33 17.11 10.39
CA VAL A 109 24.31 16.37 9.13
C VAL A 109 25.54 16.78 8.35
N THR A 110 26.40 15.83 8.00
CA THR A 110 27.47 16.11 7.04
C THR A 110 26.86 16.19 5.65
N ASP A 111 27.02 17.32 4.98
CA ASP A 111 26.54 17.45 3.60
C ASP A 111 27.43 16.67 2.62
N LEU A 112 26.99 16.54 1.37
CA LEU A 112 27.71 15.82 0.30
C LEU A 112 29.08 16.45 -0.06
N ASN A 113 29.42 17.62 0.50
CA ASN A 113 30.70 18.30 0.31
C ASN A 113 31.60 18.22 1.57
N ASP A 114 31.32 17.27 2.47
CA ASP A 114 31.99 17.11 3.76
C ASP A 114 31.92 18.35 4.69
N ARG A 115 30.91 19.22 4.50
CA ARG A 115 30.67 20.35 5.41
C ARG A 115 29.70 19.96 6.50
N THR A 116 30.02 20.34 7.73
CA THR A 116 29.11 20.22 8.87
C THR A 116 27.91 21.13 8.65
N ASN A 117 26.75 20.53 8.40
CA ASN A 117 25.45 21.16 8.31
C ASN A 117 24.58 20.70 9.48
N ALA A 118 23.35 21.22 9.58
CA ALA A 118 22.43 20.83 10.63
C ALA A 118 20.99 20.80 10.13
N ALA A 119 20.23 19.80 10.56
CA ALA A 119 18.82 19.64 10.22
C ALA A 119 18.04 19.22 11.47
N GLY A 120 16.85 19.79 11.68
CA GLY A 120 16.02 19.41 12.82
C GLY A 120 14.87 20.37 13.08
N ILE A 121 13.96 19.94 13.96
CA ILE A 121 12.76 20.68 14.37
C ILE A 121 13.17 22.06 14.94
N GLY A 122 14.29 22.15 15.64
CA GLY A 122 14.78 23.40 16.22
C GLY A 122 14.99 24.53 15.20
N ILE A 123 15.51 24.21 14.01
CA ILE A 123 15.74 25.20 12.94
C ILE A 123 14.41 25.66 12.34
N ASN A 124 13.49 24.71 12.10
CA ASN A 124 12.18 25.00 11.53
C ASN A 124 11.34 25.90 12.45
N ILE A 125 11.41 25.70 13.77
CA ILE A 125 10.70 26.56 14.73
C ILE A 125 11.34 27.95 14.78
N ALA A 126 12.68 28.07 14.78
CA ALA A 126 13.35 29.38 14.73
C ALA A 126 12.93 30.21 13.51
N GLN A 127 12.86 29.56 12.34
CA GLN A 127 12.38 30.19 11.11
C GLN A 127 10.91 30.62 11.22
N ARG A 128 10.05 29.80 11.82
CA ARG A 128 8.63 30.12 12.03
C ARG A 128 8.44 31.31 12.98
N VAL A 129 9.23 31.37 14.05
CA VAL A 129 9.25 32.49 14.99
C VAL A 129 9.66 33.78 14.28
N MET A 130 10.73 33.75 13.47
CA MET A 130 11.16 34.88 12.65
C MET A 130 10.05 35.31 11.68
N ASP A 131 9.36 34.36 11.06
CA ASP A 131 8.32 34.62 10.06
C ASP A 131 7.13 35.41 10.61
N CYS A 132 6.91 35.41 11.93
CA CYS A 132 5.91 36.24 12.59
C CYS A 132 6.27 37.72 12.60
N GLY A 133 7.55 38.07 12.42
CA GLY A 133 8.08 39.41 12.57
C GLY A 133 8.13 40.20 11.26
N ASP A 134 8.02 41.51 11.40
CA ASP A 134 8.36 42.50 10.38
C ASP A 134 9.82 42.97 10.55
N ALA A 135 10.31 43.81 9.63
CA ALA A 135 11.65 44.38 9.71
C ALA A 135 11.92 45.03 11.08
N GLY A 136 13.10 44.76 11.64
CA GLY A 136 13.57 45.22 12.93
C GLY A 136 13.13 44.36 14.13
N HIS A 137 12.22 43.40 13.96
CA HIS A 137 11.82 42.53 15.08
C HIS A 137 12.88 41.49 15.41
N ILE A 138 13.01 41.23 16.72
CA ILE A 138 13.72 40.08 17.27
C ILE A 138 12.68 39.27 18.03
N LEU A 139 12.25 38.15 17.47
CA LEU A 139 11.20 37.32 18.06
C LEU A 139 11.79 36.07 18.71
N LEU A 140 11.23 35.65 19.83
CA LEU A 140 11.67 34.49 20.60
C LEU A 140 10.51 33.51 20.76
N SER A 141 10.77 32.21 20.66
CA SER A 141 9.81 31.20 21.13
C SER A 141 9.66 31.25 22.66
N GLN A 142 8.50 30.85 23.18
CA GLN A 142 8.24 30.72 24.62
C GLN A 142 9.39 30.04 25.39
N ARG A 143 9.88 28.90 24.91
CA ARG A 143 10.97 28.16 25.57
C ARG A 143 12.21 29.03 25.82
N VAL A 144 12.63 29.80 24.82
CA VAL A 144 13.79 30.71 24.96
C VAL A 144 13.47 31.88 25.88
N ALA A 145 12.28 32.46 25.75
CA ALA A 145 11.86 33.57 26.60
C ALA A 145 11.79 33.17 28.07
N GLU A 146 11.29 31.97 28.39
CA GLU A 146 11.24 31.42 29.74
C GLU A 146 12.64 31.19 30.34
N ASP A 147 13.56 30.65 29.54
CA ASP A 147 14.96 30.45 29.95
C ASP A 147 15.66 31.80 30.21
N LEU A 148 15.45 32.80 29.35
CA LEU A 148 16.04 34.14 29.51
C LEU A 148 15.42 34.92 30.67
N ALA A 149 14.12 34.78 30.91
CA ALA A 149 13.41 35.45 32.00
C ALA A 149 13.93 35.07 33.39
N GLN A 150 14.68 33.96 33.52
CA GLN A 150 15.36 33.60 34.77
C GLN A 150 16.51 34.55 35.14
N TYR A 151 17.02 35.33 34.19
CA TYR A 151 18.07 36.32 34.44
C TYR A 151 17.49 37.74 34.40
N GLY A 152 17.69 38.50 35.48
CA GLY A 152 17.07 39.82 35.67
C GLY A 152 17.35 40.84 34.55
N GLN A 153 18.45 40.69 33.81
CA GLN A 153 18.79 41.58 32.69
C GLN A 153 17.83 41.47 31.49
N TRP A 154 17.15 40.33 31.31
CA TRP A 154 16.26 40.09 30.16
C TRP A 154 14.80 40.39 30.46
N GLN A 155 14.37 40.29 31.72
CA GLN A 155 12.95 40.44 32.09
C GLN A 155 12.32 41.73 31.59
N SER A 156 13.03 42.86 31.67
CA SER A 156 12.52 44.16 31.23
C SER A 156 12.54 44.36 29.70
N GLN A 157 13.07 43.41 28.95
CA GLN A 157 13.23 43.45 27.48
C GLN A 157 12.35 42.42 26.76
N LEU A 158 11.71 41.50 27.49
CA LEU A 158 10.87 40.43 26.97
C LEU A 158 9.39 40.84 27.03
N HIS A 159 8.75 40.94 25.87
CA HIS A 159 7.37 41.38 25.75
C HIS A 159 6.53 40.28 25.11
N ASP A 160 5.60 39.70 25.88
CA ASP A 160 4.73 38.62 25.41
C ASP A 160 3.78 39.11 24.30
N LEU A 161 3.76 38.42 23.15
CA LEU A 161 2.86 38.68 22.03
C LEU A 161 1.69 37.68 21.95
N GLY A 162 1.76 36.57 22.68
CA GLY A 162 0.75 35.49 22.71
C GLY A 162 0.99 34.35 21.71
N GLU A 163 0.00 33.45 21.60
CA GLU A 163 0.00 32.38 20.59
C GLU A 163 -0.28 32.92 19.19
N VAL A 164 0.57 32.54 18.23
CA VAL A 164 0.41 32.83 16.81
C VAL A 164 0.31 31.54 16.03
N GLU A 165 -0.73 31.42 15.22
CA GLU A 165 -0.81 30.36 14.21
C GLU A 165 0.08 30.72 13.03
N VAL A 166 1.14 29.94 12.82
CA VAL A 166 2.05 30.08 11.68
C VAL A 166 1.61 29.19 10.52
N LYS A 167 2.27 29.30 9.36
CA LYS A 167 1.99 28.47 8.19
C LYS A 167 1.91 26.98 8.56
N HIS A 168 0.93 26.27 8.00
CA HIS A 168 0.60 24.85 8.29
C HIS A 168 -0.08 24.60 9.65
N GLY A 169 -0.72 25.60 10.26
CA GLY A 169 -1.61 25.42 11.42
C GLY A 169 -0.91 25.15 12.75
N VAL A 170 0.41 25.31 12.80
CA VAL A 170 1.20 25.16 14.03
C VAL A 170 1.06 26.42 14.87
N ARG A 171 0.76 26.28 16.15
CA ARG A 171 0.77 27.43 17.08
C ARG A 171 2.13 27.55 17.74
N VAL A 172 2.67 28.75 17.72
CA VAL A 172 3.90 29.10 18.42
C VAL A 172 3.58 30.29 19.32
N HIS A 173 3.88 30.18 20.60
CA HIS A 173 3.80 31.32 21.52
C HIS A 173 5.08 32.15 21.38
N VAL A 174 4.92 33.41 20.98
CA VAL A 174 6.01 34.30 20.59
C VAL A 174 6.17 35.46 21.57
N PHE A 175 7.41 35.81 21.86
CA PHE A 175 7.81 36.99 22.62
C PHE A 175 8.59 37.94 21.70
N ASN A 176 8.42 39.25 21.89
CA ASN A 176 9.22 40.28 21.26
C ASN A 176 10.37 40.69 22.19
N LEU A 177 11.60 40.68 21.68
CA LEU A 177 12.79 41.13 22.39
C LEU A 177 13.18 42.52 21.89
N TYR A 178 13.04 43.54 22.74
CA TYR A 178 13.50 44.89 22.44
C TYR A 178 13.83 45.67 23.73
N ASN A 179 14.59 46.76 23.58
CA ASN A 179 14.82 47.73 24.63
C ASN A 179 14.62 49.16 24.11
N LYS A 180 14.98 50.17 24.89
CA LYS A 180 14.78 51.58 24.50
C LYS A 180 15.52 51.98 23.22
N GLU A 181 16.57 51.25 22.86
CA GLU A 181 17.45 51.60 21.76
C GLU A 181 17.45 50.57 20.62
N LEU A 182 17.15 49.29 20.88
CA LEU A 182 17.32 48.16 19.96
C LEU A 182 16.06 47.31 19.85
N GLY A 183 15.85 46.71 18.68
CA GLY A 183 14.65 45.95 18.36
C GLY A 183 13.46 46.83 17.95
N ASN A 184 12.41 46.20 17.45
CA ASN A 184 11.18 46.88 17.03
C ASN A 184 10.08 46.69 18.09
N PRO A 185 9.62 47.76 18.77
CA PRO A 185 8.60 47.66 19.82
C PRO A 185 7.18 47.50 19.29
N GLU A 186 6.96 47.66 17.97
CA GLU A 186 5.65 47.51 17.37
C GLU A 186 5.13 46.07 17.46
N VAL A 187 3.81 45.88 17.44
CA VAL A 187 3.24 44.54 17.27
C VAL A 187 3.34 44.17 15.79
N PRO A 188 3.87 42.99 15.41
CA PRO A 188 3.95 42.59 14.00
C PRO A 188 2.60 42.64 13.29
N GLU A 189 2.58 43.01 12.02
CA GLU A 189 1.34 43.22 11.24
C GLU A 189 0.48 41.95 11.19
N LYS A 190 1.12 40.77 11.07
CA LYS A 190 0.46 39.46 11.11
C LYS A 190 -0.31 39.20 12.41
N LEU A 191 0.21 39.67 13.53
CA LEU A 191 -0.41 39.53 14.86
C LEU A 191 -1.56 40.52 15.06
N ARG A 192 -1.48 41.72 14.47
CA ARG A 192 -2.60 42.68 14.49
C ARG A 192 -3.81 42.17 13.70
N GLN A 193 -3.58 41.48 12.59
CA GLN A 193 -4.63 40.88 11.77
C GLN A 193 -5.27 39.64 12.45
N ALA A 194 -4.48 38.87 13.21
CA ALA A 194 -4.95 37.68 13.93
C ALA A 194 -5.85 37.98 15.15
N LYS A 195 -5.63 39.09 15.88
CA LYS A 195 -6.45 39.47 17.06
C LYS A 195 -7.88 39.93 16.70
N GLY A 196 -8.20 40.08 15.41
CA GLY A 196 -9.53 40.49 14.92
C GLY A 196 -10.45 39.34 14.46
N GLN A 197 -10.02 38.08 14.54
CA GLN A 197 -10.82 36.93 14.10
C GLN A 197 -11.14 35.99 15.26
N THR A 198 -12.28 36.21 15.91
CA THR A 198 -12.98 35.14 16.62
C THR A 198 -13.42 34.10 15.60
N VAL A 199 -12.76 32.94 15.58
CA VAL A 199 -13.17 31.81 14.75
C VAL A 199 -14.50 31.27 15.29
N PRO A 200 -15.58 31.22 14.49
CA PRO A 200 -16.81 30.55 14.90
C PRO A 200 -16.53 29.05 15.07
N ALA A 201 -17.23 28.39 15.99
CA ALA A 201 -17.30 26.94 16.03
C ALA A 201 -17.58 26.43 14.61
N VAL A 202 -16.67 25.63 14.04
CA VAL A 202 -16.75 25.16 12.66
C VAL A 202 -17.82 24.08 12.56
N ALA A 203 -19.08 24.50 12.52
CA ALA A 203 -20.18 23.73 11.97
C ALA A 203 -20.21 24.01 10.47
N GLY A 204 -19.70 23.08 9.65
CA GLY A 204 -19.78 23.20 8.19
C GLY A 204 -18.69 22.53 7.33
N ARG A 205 -17.75 21.75 7.90
CA ARG A 205 -16.63 21.13 7.15
C ARG A 205 -16.90 19.74 6.52
N GLY A 206 -18.17 19.37 6.32
CA GLY A 206 -18.56 17.99 5.97
C GLY A 206 -18.04 17.40 4.65
N GLU A 207 -17.30 18.15 3.83
CA GLU A 207 -16.84 17.71 2.50
C GLU A 207 -15.30 17.73 2.29
N GLU A 208 -14.51 18.25 3.24
CA GLU A 208 -13.05 18.35 3.03
C GLU A 208 -12.34 17.02 3.33
N LEU A 209 -11.45 16.57 2.43
CA LEU A 209 -10.79 15.26 2.44
C LEU A 209 -9.62 15.14 3.46
N TRP A 210 -9.75 15.77 4.63
CA TRP A 210 -8.68 15.80 5.64
C TRP A 210 -8.51 14.46 6.34
N ILE A 211 -7.28 14.15 6.71
CA ILE A 211 -6.91 13.02 7.57
C ILE A 211 -6.48 13.52 8.95
N ALA A 212 -6.95 12.85 10.00
CA ALA A 212 -6.46 13.04 11.37
C ALA A 212 -5.83 11.76 11.88
N VAL A 213 -4.71 11.88 12.60
CA VAL A 213 -4.12 10.76 13.36
C VAL A 213 -4.54 10.92 14.81
N LEU A 214 -5.38 10.01 15.29
CA LEU A 214 -5.77 9.99 16.70
C LEU A 214 -4.62 9.46 17.56
N PRO A 215 -4.54 9.88 18.84
CA PRO A 215 -3.57 9.32 19.78
C PRO A 215 -3.68 7.80 19.82
N PHE A 216 -2.56 7.11 19.59
CA PHE A 216 -2.52 5.66 19.70
C PHE A 216 -2.80 5.26 21.14
N LYS A 217 -3.69 4.27 21.31
CA LYS A 217 -3.99 3.73 22.64
C LYS A 217 -2.80 2.89 23.10
N SER A 218 -2.42 3.02 24.36
CA SER A 218 -1.35 2.21 24.96
C SER A 218 -1.89 1.48 26.17
N ALA A 219 -1.70 0.17 26.21
CA ALA A 219 -1.89 -0.65 27.41
C ALA A 219 -0.48 -1.03 27.90
N GLY A 220 0.15 -0.14 28.66
CA GLY A 220 1.54 -0.32 29.07
C GLY A 220 2.02 0.67 30.14
N ASP A 221 3.33 0.64 30.39
CA ASP A 221 4.02 1.59 31.26
C ASP A 221 4.18 2.97 30.57
N ALA A 222 4.70 3.96 31.31
CA ALA A 222 4.92 5.32 30.79
C ALA A 222 5.83 5.35 29.54
N GLU A 223 6.69 4.34 29.37
CA GLU A 223 7.53 4.17 28.18
C GLU A 223 6.67 3.83 26.95
N MET A 224 5.69 2.92 27.07
CA MET A 224 4.76 2.62 25.98
C MET A 224 3.81 3.77 25.67
N GLU A 225 3.37 4.54 26.67
CA GLU A 225 2.61 5.78 26.41
C GLU A 225 3.44 6.79 25.62
N SER A 226 4.71 6.99 25.99
CA SER A 226 5.62 7.88 25.27
C SER A 226 5.86 7.42 23.83
N PHE A 227 6.00 6.10 23.63
CA PHE A 227 6.09 5.51 22.30
C PHE A 227 4.81 5.71 21.47
N ALA A 228 3.64 5.62 22.09
CA ALA A 228 2.35 5.84 21.41
C ALA A 228 2.16 7.30 20.97
N ASP A 229 2.51 8.25 21.84
CA ASP A 229 2.48 9.66 21.51
C ASP A 229 3.48 9.99 20.39
N GLY A 230 4.71 9.48 20.51
CA GLY A 230 5.76 9.63 19.49
C GLY A 230 5.37 9.03 18.14
N LEU A 231 4.79 7.82 18.13
CA LEU A 231 4.31 7.17 16.92
C LEU A 231 3.21 8.00 16.23
N GLY A 232 2.23 8.51 16.99
CA GLY A 232 1.18 9.37 16.44
C GLY A 232 1.72 10.67 15.83
N GLU A 233 2.72 11.28 16.49
CA GLU A 233 3.40 12.47 15.98
C GLU A 233 4.23 12.19 14.73
N ASP A 234 4.97 11.08 14.70
CA ASP A 234 5.78 10.68 13.54
C ASP A 234 4.92 10.35 12.33
N ILE A 235 3.78 9.67 12.53
CA ILE A 235 2.83 9.42 11.44
C ILE A 235 2.23 10.72 10.94
N THR A 236 1.79 11.62 11.84
CA THR A 236 1.27 12.94 11.45
C THR A 236 2.30 13.73 10.65
N THR A 237 3.54 13.73 11.12
CA THR A 237 4.67 14.40 10.47
C THR A 237 4.96 13.77 9.12
N GLY A 238 4.99 12.44 9.02
CA GLY A 238 5.20 11.72 7.78
C GLY A 238 4.11 11.97 6.74
N LEU A 239 2.83 11.93 7.13
CA LEU A 239 1.69 12.27 6.27
C LEU A 239 1.78 13.73 5.78
N SER A 240 2.22 14.66 6.63
CA SER A 240 2.36 16.07 6.25
C SER A 240 3.43 16.33 5.16
N ARG A 241 4.34 15.37 4.92
CA ARG A 241 5.31 15.44 3.80
C ARG A 241 4.66 15.21 2.44
N PHE A 242 3.45 14.63 2.40
CA PHE A 242 2.66 14.49 1.20
C PHE A 242 1.80 15.72 1.01
N ARG A 243 2.27 16.64 0.17
CA ARG A 243 1.63 17.94 -0.06
C ARG A 243 0.14 17.85 -0.48
N TYR A 244 -0.22 16.78 -1.20
CA TYR A 244 -1.60 16.57 -1.65
C TYR A 244 -2.54 16.10 -0.53
N LEU A 245 -2.04 15.85 0.68
CA LEU A 245 -2.85 15.51 1.84
C LEU A 245 -3.04 16.73 2.74
N SER A 246 -4.29 16.95 3.17
CA SER A 246 -4.60 17.86 4.26
C SER A 246 -4.62 17.07 5.57
N VAL A 247 -3.68 17.37 6.47
CA VAL A 247 -3.49 16.64 7.72
C VAL A 247 -3.88 17.53 8.89
N VAL A 248 -4.74 17.03 9.78
CA VAL A 248 -5.07 17.69 11.04
C VAL A 248 -3.84 17.71 11.93
N ALA A 249 -3.51 18.88 12.49
CA ALA A 249 -2.37 19.04 13.37
C ALA A 249 -2.44 18.10 14.59
N SER A 250 -1.31 17.46 14.93
CA SER A 250 -1.21 16.49 16.04
C SER A 250 -1.77 17.05 17.35
N ALA A 251 -1.46 18.31 17.69
CA ALA A 251 -1.95 18.96 18.90
C ALA A 251 -3.49 19.10 18.98
N SER A 252 -4.20 19.14 17.84
CA SER A 252 -5.66 19.15 17.81
C SER A 252 -6.24 17.77 18.09
N ALA A 253 -5.64 16.72 17.51
CA ALA A 253 -6.03 15.34 17.77
C ALA A 253 -5.66 14.88 19.19
N ALA A 254 -4.53 15.35 19.74
CA ALA A 254 -4.09 15.08 21.11
C ALA A 254 -5.08 15.55 22.18
N ARG A 255 -5.91 16.56 21.89
CA ARG A 255 -6.98 17.01 22.80
C ARG A 255 -8.08 15.97 23.00
N LEU A 256 -8.20 15.02 22.06
CA LEU A 256 -9.15 13.92 22.14
C LEU A 256 -8.54 12.68 22.84
N LYS A 257 -7.33 12.79 23.41
CA LYS A 257 -6.69 11.69 24.15
C LYS A 257 -7.58 11.30 25.34
N GLY A 258 -7.94 10.01 25.40
CA GLY A 258 -8.82 9.47 26.43
C GLY A 258 -10.32 9.67 26.18
N GLU A 259 -10.71 10.41 25.12
CA GLU A 259 -12.11 10.44 24.71
C GLU A 259 -12.51 9.10 24.08
N THR A 260 -13.67 8.59 24.48
CA THR A 260 -14.28 7.38 23.92
C THR A 260 -15.56 7.77 23.17
N GLY A 261 -15.66 7.43 21.88
CA GLY A 261 -16.83 7.73 21.06
C GLY A 261 -16.72 7.16 19.64
N ASP A 262 -17.83 7.17 18.90
CA ASP A 262 -17.89 6.80 17.48
C ASP A 262 -16.95 7.70 16.65
N GLU A 263 -16.20 7.08 15.74
CA GLU A 263 -15.23 7.67 14.81
C GLU A 263 -15.87 8.80 13.98
N ARG A 264 -17.18 8.73 13.71
CA ARG A 264 -17.96 9.82 13.10
C ARG A 264 -17.93 11.09 13.94
N ALA A 265 -18.14 10.96 15.25
CA ALA A 265 -18.18 12.09 16.15
C ALA A 265 -16.78 12.68 16.34
N LEU A 266 -15.75 11.82 16.45
CA LEU A 266 -14.36 12.25 16.54
C LEU A 266 -13.90 12.94 15.25
N GLY A 267 -14.22 12.36 14.09
CA GLY A 267 -13.99 12.95 12.77
C GLY A 267 -14.69 14.31 12.62
N ALA A 268 -15.95 14.41 13.02
CA ALA A 268 -16.70 15.67 12.98
C ALA A 268 -16.09 16.76 13.87
N LYS A 269 -15.61 16.40 15.08
CA LYS A 269 -14.92 17.34 15.98
C LYS A 269 -13.62 17.88 15.37
N LEU A 270 -12.88 17.04 14.64
CA LEU A 270 -11.64 17.41 13.98
C LEU A 270 -11.84 18.03 12.59
N GLY A 271 -13.05 17.94 12.03
CA GLY A 271 -13.31 18.27 10.63
C GLY A 271 -12.57 17.36 9.65
N ALA A 272 -12.34 16.10 10.03
CA ALA A 272 -11.59 15.11 9.26
C ALA A 272 -12.52 14.04 8.68
N ARG A 273 -12.47 13.86 7.36
CA ARG A 273 -13.16 12.77 6.66
C ARG A 273 -12.50 11.42 6.94
N TYR A 274 -11.19 11.42 7.13
CA TYR A 274 -10.43 10.20 7.38
C TYR A 274 -9.78 10.27 8.75
N VAL A 275 -9.84 9.16 9.48
CA VAL A 275 -9.19 9.03 10.78
C VAL A 275 -8.28 7.81 10.75
N LEU A 276 -7.02 8.03 11.09
CA LEU A 276 -6.07 6.98 11.39
C LEU A 276 -6.00 6.80 12.90
N GLU A 277 -6.23 5.60 13.38
CA GLU A 277 -6.14 5.27 14.80
C GLU A 277 -5.46 3.92 15.00
N GLY A 278 -5.09 3.62 16.24
CA GLY A 278 -4.41 2.39 16.54
C GLY A 278 -4.15 2.18 18.02
N SER A 279 -3.48 1.07 18.31
CA SER A 279 -3.14 0.65 19.65
C SER A 279 -1.73 0.05 19.68
N ILE A 280 -1.13 0.06 20.87
CA ILE A 280 0.18 -0.47 21.14
C ILE A 280 0.09 -1.34 22.39
N ARG A 281 0.60 -2.57 22.24
CA ARG A 281 0.68 -3.55 23.32
C ARG A 281 2.11 -4.04 23.48
N LYS A 282 2.50 -4.29 24.72
CA LYS A 282 3.78 -4.92 25.10
C LYS A 282 3.51 -6.34 25.62
N GLY A 283 4.29 -7.30 25.18
CA GLY A 283 4.19 -8.70 25.59
C GLY A 283 5.55 -9.37 25.55
N GLY A 284 6.07 -9.76 26.73
CA GLY A 284 7.46 -10.21 26.85
C GLY A 284 8.44 -9.12 26.37
N SER A 285 9.30 -9.43 25.39
CA SER A 285 10.17 -8.46 24.72
C SER A 285 9.62 -7.90 23.42
N GLY A 286 8.42 -8.33 23.01
CA GLY A 286 7.78 -7.86 21.79
C GLY A 286 6.92 -6.62 22.04
N ILE A 287 6.78 -5.80 21.00
CA ILE A 287 5.70 -4.84 20.85
C ILE A 287 4.83 -5.23 19.67
N ARG A 288 3.53 -5.02 19.82
CA ARG A 288 2.51 -5.17 18.76
C ARG A 288 1.84 -3.82 18.58
N VAL A 289 1.91 -3.30 17.37
CA VAL A 289 1.22 -2.07 16.95
C VAL A 289 0.13 -2.44 15.97
N THR A 290 -1.12 -2.09 16.27
CA THR A 290 -2.23 -2.21 15.33
C THR A 290 -2.62 -0.82 14.86
N ALA A 291 -2.77 -0.63 13.57
CA ALA A 291 -3.16 0.66 12.97
C ALA A 291 -4.29 0.43 11.97
N GLN A 292 -5.24 1.36 11.90
CA GLN A 292 -6.37 1.32 10.99
C GLN A 292 -6.73 2.70 10.45
N LEU A 293 -7.22 2.72 9.21
CA LEU A 293 -7.73 3.90 8.54
C LEU A 293 -9.25 3.76 8.36
N VAL A 294 -10.00 4.75 8.82
CA VAL A 294 -11.46 4.77 8.81
C VAL A 294 -11.95 5.97 8.00
N ASP A 295 -12.92 5.75 7.11
CA ASP A 295 -13.72 6.83 6.51
C ASP A 295 -14.81 7.21 7.52
N THR A 296 -14.68 8.38 8.14
CA THR A 296 -15.57 8.85 9.21
C THR A 296 -16.95 9.17 8.70
N GLN A 297 -17.13 9.46 7.40
CA GLN A 297 -18.46 9.65 6.85
C GLN A 297 -19.22 8.33 6.97
N THR A 298 -18.62 7.23 6.51
CA THR A 298 -19.21 5.89 6.42
C THR A 298 -19.09 5.05 7.68
N GLY A 299 -18.09 5.30 8.53
CA GLY A 299 -17.65 4.37 9.57
C GLY A 299 -16.97 3.12 9.00
N ALA A 300 -16.67 3.10 7.69
CA ALA A 300 -16.02 1.97 7.05
C ALA A 300 -14.53 1.97 7.36
N GLN A 301 -14.03 0.85 7.86
CA GLN A 301 -12.61 0.61 7.94
C GLN A 301 -12.07 0.36 6.52
N LEU A 302 -11.24 1.28 6.02
CA LEU A 302 -10.65 1.22 4.69
C LEU A 302 -9.40 0.32 4.65
N TRP A 303 -8.70 0.24 5.76
CA TRP A 303 -7.45 -0.52 5.90
C TRP A 303 -7.15 -0.77 7.37
N ALA A 304 -6.52 -1.90 7.69
CA ALA A 304 -5.84 -2.09 8.96
C ALA A 304 -4.70 -3.09 8.83
N GLU A 305 -3.69 -2.93 9.68
CA GLU A 305 -2.51 -3.77 9.70
C GLU A 305 -1.97 -3.91 11.13
N THR A 306 -1.29 -5.02 11.37
CA THR A 306 -0.63 -5.32 12.64
C THR A 306 0.87 -5.50 12.43
N TYR A 307 1.67 -4.76 13.20
CA TYR A 307 3.13 -4.78 13.15
C TYR A 307 3.70 -5.34 14.45
N ASN A 308 4.48 -6.42 14.33
CA ASN A 308 5.20 -7.01 15.46
C ASN A 308 6.68 -6.63 15.41
N ARG A 309 7.26 -6.16 16.51
CA ARG A 309 8.71 -5.88 16.63
C ARG A 309 9.26 -6.50 17.89
N ASP A 310 10.43 -7.13 17.80
CA ASP A 310 11.17 -7.64 18.97
C ASP A 310 12.17 -6.59 19.44
N LEU A 311 11.96 -6.07 20.65
CA LEU A 311 12.81 -5.03 21.24
C LEU A 311 14.19 -5.56 21.68
N ARG A 312 14.44 -6.88 21.63
CA ARG A 312 15.80 -7.44 21.80
C ARG A 312 16.66 -7.23 20.56
N ALA A 313 16.04 -7.21 19.38
CA ALA A 313 16.73 -7.10 18.10
C ALA A 313 16.86 -5.64 17.62
N THR A 314 15.95 -4.76 18.05
CA THR A 314 15.83 -3.38 17.54
C THR A 314 15.51 -2.42 18.70
N SER A 315 16.07 -1.21 18.68
CA SER A 315 15.73 -0.18 19.67
C SER A 315 14.28 0.28 19.52
N ILE A 316 13.69 0.79 20.60
CA ILE A 316 12.31 1.28 20.58
C ILE A 316 12.11 2.41 19.56
N PHE A 317 13.05 3.34 19.43
CA PHE A 317 13.00 4.41 18.42
C PHE A 317 13.10 3.86 16.98
N ALA A 318 13.98 2.90 16.72
CA ALA A 318 14.08 2.30 15.39
C ALA A 318 12.81 1.48 15.03
N ALA A 319 12.17 0.87 16.04
CA ALA A 319 10.86 0.24 15.85
C ALA A 319 9.77 1.28 15.57
N GLN A 320 9.79 2.43 16.25
CA GLN A 320 8.88 3.56 16.01
C GLN A 320 9.02 4.08 14.58
N ASP A 321 10.25 4.42 14.17
CA ASP A 321 10.56 4.96 12.85
C ASP A 321 10.12 4.01 11.73
N ASP A 322 10.39 2.71 11.88
CA ASP A 322 10.04 1.71 10.87
C ASP A 322 8.52 1.50 10.79
N VAL A 323 7.81 1.45 11.92
CA VAL A 323 6.34 1.31 11.93
C VAL A 323 5.67 2.56 11.37
N ALA A 324 6.09 3.76 11.80
CA ALA A 324 5.59 5.02 11.27
C ALA A 324 5.80 5.14 9.76
N ALA A 325 7.01 4.84 9.28
CA ALA A 325 7.35 4.90 7.86
C ALA A 325 6.48 3.96 6.99
N ARG A 326 6.22 2.74 7.46
CA ARG A 326 5.36 1.75 6.77
C ARG A 326 3.90 2.19 6.71
N ILE A 327 3.37 2.67 7.83
CA ILE A 327 2.00 3.19 7.90
C ILE A 327 1.85 4.38 6.94
N VAL A 328 2.76 5.34 7.01
CA VAL A 328 2.74 6.53 6.15
C VAL A 328 2.82 6.14 4.67
N ALA A 329 3.76 5.26 4.28
CA ALA A 329 3.89 4.82 2.90
C ALA A 329 2.62 4.09 2.41
N THR A 330 2.07 3.18 3.21
CA THR A 330 0.88 2.40 2.81
C THR A 330 -0.38 3.26 2.73
N VAL A 331 -0.50 4.27 3.60
CA VAL A 331 -1.65 5.18 3.63
C VAL A 331 -1.55 6.23 2.52
N ALA A 332 -0.41 6.91 2.41
CA ALA A 332 -0.30 8.16 1.66
C ALA A 332 0.27 8.03 0.26
N ASP A 333 1.00 6.96 -0.09
CA ASP A 333 1.63 6.80 -1.41
C ASP A 333 0.62 6.89 -2.57
N SER A 334 1.07 7.07 -3.82
CA SER A 334 0.17 7.19 -4.99
C SER A 334 -0.71 5.96 -5.20
N TYR A 335 -0.24 4.79 -4.77
CA TYR A 335 -0.97 3.52 -4.73
C TYR A 335 -1.55 3.19 -3.34
N GLY A 336 -1.48 4.14 -2.40
CA GLY A 336 -1.90 3.98 -1.02
C GLY A 336 -3.41 3.96 -0.83
N VAL A 337 -3.84 3.39 0.30
CA VAL A 337 -5.26 3.13 0.61
C VAL A 337 -6.09 4.42 0.71
N LEU A 338 -5.50 5.51 1.21
CA LEU A 338 -6.18 6.81 1.31
C LEU A 338 -6.35 7.44 -0.07
N VAL A 339 -5.31 7.40 -0.90
CA VAL A 339 -5.32 7.97 -2.26
C VAL A 339 -6.38 7.30 -3.12
N HIS A 340 -6.53 5.98 -3.02
CA HIS A 340 -7.60 5.25 -3.71
C HIS A 340 -9.01 5.72 -3.27
N SER A 341 -9.25 5.84 -1.96
CA SER A 341 -10.54 6.33 -1.43
C SER A 341 -10.85 7.75 -1.88
N ILE A 342 -9.85 8.64 -1.83
CA ILE A 342 -9.96 10.03 -2.28
C ILE A 342 -10.29 10.09 -3.77
N ARG A 343 -9.62 9.29 -4.61
CA ARG A 343 -9.87 9.25 -6.06
C ARG A 343 -11.30 8.81 -6.39
N ALA A 344 -11.82 7.80 -5.69
CA ALA A 344 -13.22 7.37 -5.84
C ALA A 344 -14.22 8.47 -5.45
N ALA A 345 -13.86 9.35 -4.49
CA ALA A 345 -14.65 10.52 -4.14
C ALA A 345 -14.56 11.63 -5.22
N ILE A 346 -13.36 11.93 -5.73
CA ILE A 346 -13.10 13.01 -6.69
C ILE A 346 -13.60 12.68 -8.10
N GLY A 347 -13.55 11.41 -8.53
CA GLY A 347 -13.86 10.99 -9.91
C GLY A 347 -15.27 11.34 -10.42
N ARG A 348 -16.10 11.96 -9.58
CA ARG A 348 -17.43 12.48 -9.89
C ARG A 348 -17.48 13.98 -10.21
N LYS A 349 -16.38 14.72 -10.07
CA LYS A 349 -16.31 16.18 -10.31
C LYS A 349 -16.01 16.50 -11.78
N ASP A 350 -16.59 17.59 -12.27
CA ASP A 350 -16.23 18.18 -13.56
C ASP A 350 -14.89 18.93 -13.47
N ASP A 351 -14.18 19.07 -14.60
CA ASP A 351 -12.85 19.73 -14.65
C ASP A 351 -12.83 21.14 -14.06
N ALA A 352 -13.95 21.86 -14.18
CA ALA A 352 -14.08 23.23 -13.68
C ALA A 352 -14.03 23.32 -12.15
N ASP A 353 -14.37 22.22 -11.47
CA ASP A 353 -14.52 22.11 -10.01
C ASP A 353 -13.33 21.41 -9.35
N LEU A 354 -12.34 20.97 -10.13
CA LEU A 354 -11.11 20.37 -9.62
C LEU A 354 -10.19 21.46 -9.06
N THR A 355 -9.78 21.29 -7.81
CA THR A 355 -8.70 22.06 -7.19
C THR A 355 -7.32 21.68 -7.79
N PRO A 356 -6.28 22.52 -7.64
CA PRO A 356 -4.95 22.22 -8.17
C PRO A 356 -4.37 20.87 -7.71
N VAL A 357 -4.61 20.49 -6.45
CA VAL A 357 -4.20 19.19 -5.89
C VAL A 357 -5.03 18.04 -6.47
N GLU A 358 -6.32 18.25 -6.74
CA GLU A 358 -7.20 17.23 -7.34
C GLU A 358 -6.77 16.81 -8.75
N TRP A 359 -6.05 17.65 -9.48
CA TRP A 359 -5.42 17.26 -10.75
C TRP A 359 -4.33 16.20 -10.59
N GLN A 360 -3.60 16.20 -9.48
CA GLN A 360 -2.61 15.16 -9.19
C GLN A 360 -3.29 13.80 -8.99
N PHE A 361 -4.47 13.78 -8.36
CA PHE A 361 -5.28 12.56 -8.23
C PHE A 361 -5.83 12.06 -9.57
N GLN A 362 -6.10 12.95 -10.54
CA GLN A 362 -6.42 12.57 -11.92
C GLN A 362 -5.21 11.93 -12.62
N TYR A 363 -4.01 12.46 -12.40
CA TYR A 363 -2.78 11.85 -12.92
C TYR A 363 -2.52 10.46 -12.32
N PHE A 364 -2.72 10.30 -11.00
CA PHE A 364 -2.62 8.98 -10.36
C PHE A 364 -3.65 7.99 -10.93
N ALA A 365 -4.86 8.45 -11.28
CA ALA A 365 -5.84 7.61 -11.96
C ALA A 365 -5.42 7.22 -13.38
N TYR A 366 -4.82 8.13 -14.13
CA TYR A 366 -4.23 7.82 -15.43
C TYR A 366 -3.14 6.75 -15.32
N ARG A 367 -2.29 6.80 -14.28
CA ARG A 367 -1.20 5.84 -14.09
C ARG A 367 -1.64 4.41 -13.77
N GLU A 368 -2.89 4.17 -13.38
CA GLU A 368 -3.42 2.80 -13.26
C GLU A 368 -3.56 2.13 -14.63
N GLN A 369 -3.90 2.91 -15.66
CA GLN A 369 -4.07 2.39 -17.00
C GLN A 369 -3.61 3.44 -18.02
N ILE A 370 -2.29 3.51 -18.17
CA ILE A 370 -1.65 4.31 -19.20
C ILE A 370 -2.13 3.75 -20.53
N THR A 371 -2.78 4.56 -21.36
CA THR A 371 -3.19 4.24 -22.74
C THR A 371 -3.03 5.47 -23.61
N PRO A 372 -2.83 5.34 -24.94
CA PRO A 372 -2.73 6.51 -25.82
C PRO A 372 -3.97 7.41 -25.76
N SER A 373 -5.16 6.82 -25.55
CA SER A 373 -6.42 7.56 -25.43
C SER A 373 -6.57 8.28 -24.09
N SER A 374 -6.27 7.61 -22.97
CA SER A 374 -6.32 8.23 -21.63
C SER A 374 -5.27 9.34 -21.50
N HIS A 375 -4.07 9.12 -22.07
CA HIS A 375 -3.00 10.11 -22.14
C HIS A 375 -3.44 11.35 -22.91
N ALA A 376 -3.93 11.19 -24.15
CA ALA A 376 -4.39 12.32 -24.96
C ALA A 376 -5.55 13.09 -24.29
N ALA A 377 -6.47 12.38 -23.63
CA ALA A 377 -7.57 12.98 -22.89
C ALA A 377 -7.06 13.82 -21.69
N LEU A 378 -6.20 13.25 -20.85
CA LEU A 378 -5.67 13.94 -19.68
C LEU A 378 -4.74 15.09 -20.06
N LYS A 379 -3.89 14.91 -21.08
CA LYS A 379 -3.02 15.96 -21.63
C LYS A 379 -3.82 17.21 -22.02
N THR A 380 -4.87 17.03 -22.81
CA THR A 380 -5.72 18.14 -23.28
C THR A 380 -6.39 18.87 -22.10
N ARG A 381 -6.86 18.13 -21.11
CA ARG A 381 -7.51 18.68 -19.90
C ARG A 381 -6.53 19.48 -19.06
N LEU A 382 -5.34 18.93 -18.79
CA LEU A 382 -4.28 19.60 -18.02
C LEU A 382 -3.73 20.84 -18.73
N GLN A 383 -3.59 20.83 -20.06
CA GLN A 383 -3.14 21.99 -20.83
C GLN A 383 -4.11 23.17 -20.64
N ARG A 384 -5.41 22.93 -20.80
CA ARG A 384 -6.44 23.96 -20.57
C ARG A 384 -6.45 24.44 -19.11
N ALA A 385 -6.24 23.55 -18.16
CA ALA A 385 -6.16 23.92 -16.74
C ALA A 385 -4.97 24.82 -16.45
N ALA A 386 -3.77 24.51 -16.99
CA ALA A 386 -2.58 25.33 -16.82
C ALA A 386 -2.62 26.65 -17.58
N GLU A 387 -3.33 26.72 -18.72
CA GLU A 387 -3.61 27.98 -19.42
C GLU A 387 -4.53 28.91 -18.60
N ARG A 388 -5.46 28.33 -17.84
CA ARG A 388 -6.38 29.08 -16.96
C ARG A 388 -5.72 29.55 -15.68
N ASP A 389 -4.83 28.74 -15.09
CA ASP A 389 -4.10 29.08 -13.86
C ASP A 389 -2.63 28.68 -13.96
N ASP A 390 -1.81 29.63 -14.44
CA ASP A 390 -0.39 29.43 -14.72
C ASP A 390 0.53 29.53 -13.49
N ARG A 391 -0.06 29.77 -12.30
CA ARG A 391 0.66 29.95 -11.03
C ARG A 391 0.66 28.72 -10.14
N GLN A 392 0.01 27.63 -10.55
CA GLN A 392 -0.06 26.40 -9.75
C GLN A 392 1.08 25.44 -10.10
N SER A 393 1.98 25.22 -9.14
CA SER A 393 3.11 24.29 -9.29
C SER A 393 2.65 22.86 -9.62
N ASP A 394 1.58 22.36 -8.99
CA ASP A 394 1.10 20.99 -9.17
C ASP A 394 0.54 20.71 -10.58
N LEU A 395 -0.11 21.71 -11.21
CA LEU A 395 -0.58 21.60 -12.59
C LEU A 395 0.60 21.45 -13.56
N TRP A 396 1.63 22.28 -13.40
CA TRP A 396 2.84 22.21 -14.21
C TRP A 396 3.62 20.92 -13.99
N ALA A 397 3.66 20.41 -12.75
CA ALA A 397 4.25 19.11 -12.44
C ALA A 397 3.49 17.96 -13.12
N CYS A 398 2.15 17.95 -13.09
CA CYS A 398 1.33 16.97 -13.81
C CYS A 398 1.54 17.04 -15.32
N LEU A 399 1.60 18.24 -15.90
CA LEU A 399 1.91 18.41 -17.32
C LEU A 399 3.30 17.91 -17.69
N ALA A 400 4.31 18.22 -16.86
CA ALA A 400 5.67 17.74 -17.07
C ALA A 400 5.70 16.21 -17.11
N GLN A 401 5.02 15.54 -16.17
CA GLN A 401 4.90 14.09 -16.15
C GLN A 401 4.22 13.54 -17.41
N ILE A 402 3.11 14.14 -17.84
CA ILE A 402 2.41 13.73 -19.06
C ILE A 402 3.30 13.84 -20.30
N TYR A 403 4.15 14.87 -20.39
CA TYR A 403 5.12 15.00 -21.48
C TYR A 403 6.29 14.04 -21.37
N VAL A 404 6.74 13.70 -20.14
CA VAL A 404 7.71 12.63 -19.91
C VAL A 404 7.13 11.29 -20.37
N ASP A 405 5.91 10.96 -19.95
CA ASP A 405 5.20 9.73 -20.33
C ASP A 405 4.98 9.66 -21.85
N GLU A 406 4.66 10.80 -22.49
CA GLU A 406 4.55 10.91 -23.94
C GLU A 406 5.83 10.45 -24.66
N TYR A 407 6.99 10.91 -24.19
CA TYR A 407 8.28 10.52 -24.74
C TYR A 407 8.67 9.08 -24.38
N ALA A 408 8.49 8.71 -23.11
CA ALA A 408 8.95 7.44 -22.54
C ALA A 408 8.19 6.24 -23.13
N PHE A 409 6.90 6.40 -23.43
CA PHE A 409 6.05 5.38 -24.03
C PHE A 409 5.83 5.55 -25.54
N GLY A 410 6.35 6.62 -26.14
CA GLY A 410 6.24 6.87 -27.58
C GLY A 410 4.83 7.23 -28.03
N PHE A 411 4.10 8.02 -27.23
CA PHE A 411 2.79 8.51 -27.63
C PHE A 411 2.95 9.69 -28.61
N GLN A 412 2.27 9.61 -29.76
CA GLN A 412 2.15 10.66 -30.78
C GLN A 412 3.43 11.17 -31.48
N ASP A 413 4.59 10.56 -31.28
CA ASP A 413 5.84 10.85 -32.03
C ASP A 413 6.16 12.36 -32.13
N ASP A 414 5.91 13.11 -31.05
CA ASP A 414 6.19 14.55 -30.98
C ASP A 414 7.65 14.77 -30.51
N PRO A 415 8.55 15.25 -31.38
CA PRO A 415 9.96 15.44 -31.01
C PRO A 415 10.16 16.53 -29.96
N THR A 416 9.13 17.38 -29.71
CA THR A 416 9.19 18.48 -28.75
C THR A 416 8.74 18.08 -27.33
N SER A 417 8.30 16.84 -27.12
CA SER A 417 7.76 16.41 -25.81
C SER A 417 8.76 16.61 -24.67
N LEU A 418 10.04 16.27 -24.83
CA LEU A 418 11.04 16.51 -23.78
C LEU A 418 11.35 17.99 -23.53
N ASP A 419 11.30 18.84 -24.56
CA ASP A 419 11.47 20.29 -24.39
C ASP A 419 10.29 20.89 -23.62
N ARG A 420 9.07 20.46 -23.94
CA ARG A 420 7.86 20.85 -23.20
C ARG A 420 7.86 20.32 -21.77
N ALA A 421 8.31 19.08 -21.57
CA ALA A 421 8.48 18.48 -20.26
C ALA A 421 9.47 19.29 -19.41
N LEU A 422 10.62 19.68 -19.99
CA LEU A 422 11.62 20.49 -19.30
C LEU A 422 11.08 21.86 -18.91
N ALA A 423 10.38 22.54 -19.83
CA ALA A 423 9.77 23.84 -19.57
C ALA A 423 8.72 23.75 -18.46
N ALA A 424 7.83 22.76 -18.52
CA ALA A 424 6.80 22.53 -17.50
C ALA A 424 7.41 22.16 -16.14
N ALA A 425 8.41 21.27 -16.11
CA ALA A 425 9.07 20.85 -14.87
C ALA A 425 9.80 22.03 -14.20
N ARG A 426 10.56 22.82 -14.98
CA ARG A 426 11.21 24.05 -14.50
C ARG A 426 10.19 25.03 -13.96
N ARG A 427 9.09 25.27 -14.67
CA ARG A 427 8.02 26.15 -14.22
C ARG A 427 7.42 25.68 -12.89
N GLY A 428 7.17 24.37 -12.75
CA GLY A 428 6.68 23.78 -11.50
C GLY A 428 7.65 24.03 -10.34
N VAL A 429 8.95 23.80 -10.53
CA VAL A 429 10.00 24.01 -9.52
C VAL A 429 10.26 25.49 -9.21
N GLU A 430 10.12 26.38 -10.20
CA GLU A 430 10.21 27.83 -10.02
C GLU A 430 9.07 28.36 -9.15
N LEU A 431 7.85 27.90 -9.41
CA LEU A 431 6.67 28.24 -8.62
C LEU A 431 6.75 27.69 -7.21
N ASP A 432 7.29 26.47 -7.05
CA ASP A 432 7.54 25.89 -5.75
C ASP A 432 8.76 24.96 -5.74
N ARG A 433 9.80 25.43 -5.05
CA ARG A 433 11.07 24.74 -4.85
C ARG A 433 10.98 23.50 -3.96
N ALA A 434 9.90 23.34 -3.20
CA ALA A 434 9.64 22.19 -2.35
C ALA A 434 8.65 21.20 -2.98
N ASN A 435 8.21 21.41 -4.22
CA ASN A 435 7.35 20.47 -4.91
C ASN A 435 8.15 19.23 -5.36
N GLN A 436 8.10 18.17 -4.55
CA GLN A 436 8.75 16.90 -4.87
C GLN A 436 8.31 16.35 -6.22
N PHE A 437 7.02 16.44 -6.56
CA PHE A 437 6.48 15.89 -7.80
C PHE A 437 7.04 16.60 -9.04
N ALA A 438 7.22 17.93 -8.96
CA ALA A 438 7.89 18.71 -9.99
C ALA A 438 9.39 18.37 -10.12
N LEU A 439 10.08 18.12 -9.00
CA LEU A 439 11.49 17.73 -8.99
C LEU A 439 11.71 16.31 -9.54
N VAL A 440 10.81 15.37 -9.24
CA VAL A 440 10.80 14.03 -9.84
C VAL A 440 10.66 14.15 -11.36
N ALA A 441 9.68 14.93 -11.84
CA ALA A 441 9.52 15.17 -13.28
C ALA A 441 10.78 15.82 -13.89
N LEU A 442 11.38 16.81 -13.21
CA LEU A 442 12.62 17.47 -13.67
C LEU A 442 13.78 16.47 -13.79
N ALA A 443 13.96 15.60 -12.79
CA ALA A 443 14.97 14.55 -12.83
C ALA A 443 14.71 13.58 -13.99
N GLN A 444 13.48 13.10 -14.16
CA GLN A 444 13.14 12.20 -15.26
C GLN A 444 13.41 12.83 -16.63
N VAL A 445 13.11 14.13 -16.80
CA VAL A 445 13.44 14.85 -18.04
C VAL A 445 14.94 14.90 -18.27
N HIS A 446 15.75 15.23 -17.25
CA HIS A 446 17.21 15.22 -17.39
C HIS A 446 17.75 13.83 -17.74
N PHE A 447 17.20 12.77 -17.14
CA PHE A 447 17.53 11.39 -17.48
C PHE A 447 17.26 11.08 -18.97
N PHE A 448 16.06 11.35 -19.47
CA PHE A 448 15.72 11.07 -20.87
C PHE A 448 16.42 11.99 -21.88
N ARG A 449 16.87 13.17 -21.46
CA ARG A 449 17.77 14.05 -22.23
C ARG A 449 19.24 13.61 -22.16
N GLN A 450 19.55 12.56 -21.41
CA GLN A 450 20.91 12.04 -21.17
C GLN A 450 21.83 13.06 -20.46
N ASP A 451 21.24 14.03 -19.75
CA ASP A 451 21.95 15.02 -18.94
C ASP A 451 22.13 14.49 -17.51
N LEU A 452 23.05 13.54 -17.35
CA LEU A 452 23.30 12.88 -16.07
C LEU A 452 23.84 13.85 -14.99
N ALA A 453 24.52 14.92 -15.41
CA ALA A 453 25.06 15.94 -14.51
C ALA A 453 23.94 16.72 -13.80
N ALA A 454 22.83 17.01 -14.50
CA ALA A 454 21.66 17.64 -13.90
C ALA A 454 20.68 16.63 -13.27
N PHE A 455 20.62 15.39 -13.76
CA PHE A 455 19.79 14.33 -13.20
C PHE A 455 20.12 14.06 -11.73
N GLY A 456 21.40 13.83 -11.41
CA GLY A 456 21.83 13.45 -10.05
C GLY A 456 21.33 14.44 -8.98
N PRO A 457 21.68 15.73 -9.04
CA PRO A 457 21.22 16.72 -8.06
C PRO A 457 19.69 16.86 -7.97
N ALA A 458 18.97 16.76 -9.09
CA ALA A 458 17.50 16.82 -9.09
C ALA A 458 16.89 15.58 -8.39
N ALA A 459 17.42 14.38 -8.68
CA ALA A 459 17.00 13.14 -8.05
C ALA A 459 17.30 13.13 -6.54
N GLU A 460 18.52 13.50 -6.12
CA GLU A 460 18.87 13.57 -4.68
C GLU A 460 17.93 14.50 -3.93
N ARG A 461 17.68 15.68 -4.49
CA ARG A 461 16.81 16.67 -3.86
C ARG A 461 15.36 16.19 -3.78
N ALA A 462 14.85 15.55 -4.83
CA ALA A 462 13.51 14.96 -4.82
C ALA A 462 13.38 13.88 -3.72
N MET A 463 14.35 12.96 -3.62
CA MET A 463 14.34 11.91 -2.60
C MET A 463 14.46 12.48 -1.18
N ALA A 464 15.27 13.52 -0.99
CA ALA A 464 15.46 14.17 0.31
C ALA A 464 14.20 14.90 0.81
N LEU A 465 13.35 15.44 -0.08
CA LEU A 465 12.13 16.16 0.33
C LEU A 465 11.10 15.25 1.00
N ASN A 466 10.91 14.04 0.49
CA ASN A 466 10.05 13.05 1.12
C ASN A 466 10.57 11.63 0.86
N PRO A 467 11.35 11.07 1.80
CA PRO A 467 11.88 9.71 1.70
C PRO A 467 10.84 8.61 1.98
N LEU A 468 9.57 8.98 2.24
CA LEU A 468 8.47 8.03 2.44
C LEU A 468 7.57 7.89 1.21
N ASN A 469 7.79 8.70 0.17
CA ASN A 469 7.10 8.58 -1.12
C ASN A 469 7.70 7.42 -1.92
N THR A 470 7.15 6.23 -1.73
CA THR A 470 7.68 4.99 -2.31
C THR A 470 7.59 4.96 -3.83
N ASP A 471 6.60 5.61 -4.43
CA ASP A 471 6.53 5.76 -5.89
C ASP A 471 7.67 6.63 -6.44
N ALA A 472 7.93 7.81 -5.85
CA ALA A 472 9.05 8.67 -6.26
C ALA A 472 10.41 7.98 -6.08
N LEU A 473 10.63 7.29 -4.96
CA LEU A 473 11.83 6.51 -4.72
C LEU A 473 11.97 5.35 -5.73
N GLY A 474 10.88 4.67 -6.05
CA GLY A 474 10.85 3.62 -7.05
C GLY A 474 11.28 4.13 -8.43
N ILE A 475 10.73 5.27 -8.87
CA ILE A 475 10.99 5.85 -10.19
C ILE A 475 12.47 6.27 -10.29
N LEU A 476 12.94 7.07 -9.33
CA LEU A 476 14.30 7.60 -9.34
C LEU A 476 15.33 6.48 -9.13
N GLY A 477 15.04 5.53 -8.23
CA GLY A 477 15.89 4.36 -8.00
C GLY A 477 16.02 3.50 -9.25
N LEU A 478 14.94 3.25 -10.00
CA LEU A 478 14.99 2.54 -11.27
C LEU A 478 15.80 3.31 -12.33
N GLN A 479 15.66 4.64 -12.41
CA GLN A 479 16.47 5.45 -13.31
C GLN A 479 17.96 5.41 -12.97
N ILE A 480 18.32 5.40 -11.67
CA ILE A 480 19.71 5.20 -11.21
C ILE A 480 20.23 3.81 -11.63
N VAL A 481 19.40 2.76 -11.60
CA VAL A 481 19.77 1.45 -12.16
C VAL A 481 20.08 1.56 -13.66
N HIS A 482 19.26 2.32 -14.40
CA HIS A 482 19.46 2.54 -15.83
C HIS A 482 20.69 3.40 -16.19
N THR A 483 21.26 4.15 -15.23
CA THR A 483 22.56 4.82 -15.43
C THR A 483 23.77 3.91 -15.18
N GLY A 484 23.54 2.68 -14.69
CA GLY A 484 24.59 1.70 -14.39
C GLY A 484 24.95 1.57 -12.91
N ASP A 485 24.36 2.38 -12.02
CA ASP A 485 24.55 2.26 -10.57
C ASP A 485 23.53 1.26 -9.98
N PHE A 486 23.71 -0.02 -10.36
CA PHE A 486 22.78 -1.10 -10.05
C PHE A 486 22.57 -1.31 -8.55
N ASP A 487 23.64 -1.26 -7.76
CA ASP A 487 23.57 -1.58 -6.33
C ASP A 487 22.83 -0.46 -5.57
N ARG A 488 23.15 0.81 -5.85
CA ARG A 488 22.49 1.94 -5.21
C ARG A 488 21.03 2.05 -5.63
N GLY A 489 20.76 2.02 -6.94
CA GLY A 489 19.41 2.15 -7.46
C GLY A 489 18.51 1.02 -6.94
N THR A 490 18.99 -0.23 -6.94
CA THR A 490 18.22 -1.36 -6.42
C THR A 490 18.01 -1.30 -4.91
N ALA A 491 18.98 -0.80 -4.13
CA ALA A 491 18.81 -0.62 -2.69
C ALA A 491 17.69 0.39 -2.37
N ILE A 492 17.62 1.50 -3.12
CA ILE A 492 16.54 2.50 -3.00
C ILE A 492 15.18 1.88 -3.30
N VAL A 493 15.06 1.17 -4.44
CA VAL A 493 13.79 0.55 -4.82
C VAL A 493 13.38 -0.56 -3.85
N ARG A 494 14.32 -1.39 -3.38
CA ARG A 494 14.03 -2.44 -2.39
C ARG A 494 13.50 -1.83 -1.09
N ARG A 495 14.09 -0.72 -0.63
CA ARG A 495 13.58 -0.01 0.55
C ARG A 495 12.15 0.51 0.32
N ALA A 496 11.85 1.04 -0.86
CA ALA A 496 10.50 1.47 -1.21
C ALA A 496 9.49 0.29 -1.17
N MET A 497 9.89 -0.85 -1.72
CA MET A 497 9.08 -2.09 -1.69
C MET A 497 8.88 -2.65 -0.28
N GLU A 498 9.88 -2.51 0.60
CA GLU A 498 9.78 -2.92 2.01
C GLU A 498 8.82 -2.04 2.81
N LEU A 499 8.80 -0.73 2.54
CA LEU A 499 7.92 0.24 3.20
C LEU A 499 6.45 0.07 2.79
N ASN A 500 6.20 -0.25 1.52
CA ASN A 500 4.86 -0.47 0.98
C ASN A 500 4.72 -1.90 0.43
N ALA A 501 4.07 -2.78 1.20
CA ALA A 501 3.78 -4.15 0.76
C ALA A 501 2.84 -4.23 -0.46
N ASN A 502 2.16 -3.12 -0.77
CA ASN A 502 1.30 -2.93 -1.94
C ASN A 502 1.96 -2.10 -3.05
N HIS A 503 3.31 -2.03 -3.07
CA HIS A 503 4.04 -1.37 -4.14
C HIS A 503 3.69 -1.91 -5.53
N ALA A 504 3.87 -1.07 -6.55
CA ALA A 504 3.56 -1.41 -7.93
C ALA A 504 4.56 -2.41 -8.54
N GLY A 505 4.06 -3.34 -9.37
CA GLY A 505 4.86 -4.44 -9.92
C GLY A 505 6.07 -4.01 -10.76
N TRP A 506 6.03 -2.83 -11.39
CA TRP A 506 7.16 -2.29 -12.14
C TRP A 506 8.42 -2.06 -11.29
N MET A 507 8.30 -1.93 -9.96
CA MET A 507 9.47 -1.81 -9.08
C MET A 507 10.39 -3.04 -9.14
N HIS A 508 9.89 -4.20 -9.56
CA HIS A 508 10.70 -5.40 -9.79
C HIS A 508 11.70 -5.26 -10.95
N PHE A 509 11.60 -4.23 -11.81
CA PHE A 509 12.63 -3.96 -12.83
C PHE A 509 14.00 -3.65 -12.22
N ALA A 510 14.07 -2.99 -11.07
CA ALA A 510 15.35 -2.65 -10.44
C ALA A 510 16.17 -3.90 -10.04
N PRO A 511 15.64 -4.83 -9.20
CA PRO A 511 16.36 -6.07 -8.90
C PRO A 511 16.54 -6.97 -10.12
N LEU A 512 15.61 -6.95 -11.08
CA LEU A 512 15.76 -7.67 -12.36
C LEU A 512 17.04 -7.23 -13.09
N TRP A 513 17.23 -5.93 -13.29
CA TRP A 513 18.40 -5.41 -14.01
C TRP A 513 19.70 -5.63 -13.23
N GLN A 514 19.66 -5.58 -11.89
CA GLN A 514 20.80 -5.95 -11.06
C GLN A 514 21.22 -7.41 -11.27
N HIS A 515 20.26 -8.34 -11.28
CA HIS A 515 20.54 -9.75 -11.55
C HIS A 515 21.00 -9.99 -12.99
N PHE A 516 20.36 -9.34 -13.96
CA PHE A 516 20.74 -9.43 -15.37
C PHE A 516 22.18 -8.95 -15.58
N HIS A 517 22.57 -7.82 -14.97
CA HIS A 517 23.94 -7.32 -14.99
C HIS A 517 24.96 -8.31 -14.41
N LYS A 518 24.59 -9.03 -13.35
CA LYS A 518 25.42 -10.04 -12.70
C LYS A 518 25.46 -11.39 -13.46
N GLY A 519 24.81 -11.50 -14.61
CA GLY A 519 24.66 -12.76 -15.36
C GLY A 519 23.77 -13.80 -14.66
N GLN A 520 22.99 -13.37 -13.66
CA GLN A 520 22.08 -14.18 -12.86
C GLN A 520 20.71 -14.25 -13.55
N TYR A 521 20.67 -14.86 -14.74
CA TYR A 521 19.51 -14.80 -15.63
C TYR A 521 18.28 -15.53 -15.07
N GLU A 522 18.44 -16.58 -14.27
CA GLU A 522 17.34 -17.24 -13.56
C GLU A 522 16.65 -16.28 -12.57
N GLN A 523 17.42 -15.59 -11.73
CA GLN A 523 16.86 -14.62 -10.78
C GLN A 523 16.28 -13.40 -11.50
N ALA A 524 16.87 -13.00 -12.63
CA ALA A 524 16.30 -11.95 -13.48
C ALA A 524 14.92 -12.37 -14.04
N LEU A 525 14.77 -13.63 -14.48
CA LEU A 525 13.47 -14.19 -14.92
C LEU A 525 12.45 -14.24 -13.79
N GLU A 526 12.85 -14.63 -12.57
CA GLU A 526 11.96 -14.59 -11.40
C GLU A 526 11.45 -13.17 -11.13
N CYS A 527 12.31 -12.16 -11.26
CA CYS A 527 11.91 -10.77 -11.12
C CYS A 527 11.01 -10.30 -12.27
N ALA A 528 11.32 -10.67 -13.53
CA ALA A 528 10.52 -10.34 -14.71
C ALA A 528 9.08 -10.86 -14.59
N ASN A 529 8.93 -12.04 -14.03
CA ASN A 529 7.65 -12.67 -13.75
C ASN A 529 6.80 -11.92 -12.71
N ARG A 530 7.43 -11.15 -11.82
CA ARG A 530 6.73 -10.31 -10.82
C ARG A 530 6.37 -8.92 -11.34
N VAL A 531 6.84 -8.56 -12.54
CA VAL A 531 6.45 -7.30 -13.18
C VAL A 531 5.05 -7.44 -13.77
N ASP A 532 4.05 -6.94 -13.04
CA ASP A 532 2.66 -6.91 -13.50
C ASP A 532 2.30 -5.54 -14.11
N VAL A 533 2.67 -5.34 -15.38
CA VAL A 533 2.30 -4.15 -16.16
C VAL A 533 1.73 -4.60 -17.52
N PRO A 534 0.44 -4.94 -17.59
CA PRO A 534 -0.18 -5.46 -18.80
C PRO A 534 -0.05 -4.49 -19.99
N GLY A 535 0.27 -5.03 -21.16
CA GLY A 535 0.35 -4.26 -22.41
C GLY A 535 1.67 -3.53 -22.66
N LEU A 536 2.66 -3.64 -21.75
CA LEU A 536 4.01 -3.15 -21.95
C LEU A 536 4.90 -4.24 -22.55
N PHE A 537 5.74 -3.92 -23.54
CA PHE A 537 6.62 -4.92 -24.17
C PHE A 537 7.82 -5.34 -23.29
N TRP A 538 8.19 -4.53 -22.29
CA TRP A 538 9.40 -4.71 -21.48
C TRP A 538 9.51 -6.06 -20.76
N PRO A 539 8.47 -6.61 -20.09
CA PRO A 539 8.55 -7.92 -19.47
C PRO A 539 8.90 -9.02 -20.47
N TYR A 540 8.24 -9.05 -21.64
CA TYR A 540 8.47 -10.03 -22.69
C TYR A 540 9.84 -9.89 -23.34
N LEU A 541 10.32 -8.65 -23.52
CA LEU A 541 11.68 -8.38 -23.99
C LEU A 541 12.72 -8.98 -23.05
N VAL A 542 12.59 -8.74 -21.74
CA VAL A 542 13.57 -9.28 -20.78
C VAL A 542 13.48 -10.79 -20.70
N MET A 543 12.26 -11.35 -20.68
CA MET A 543 12.07 -12.81 -20.66
C MET A 543 12.69 -13.46 -21.89
N ALA A 544 12.46 -12.91 -23.09
CA ALA A 544 13.09 -13.39 -24.32
C ALA A 544 14.61 -13.33 -24.21
N SER A 545 15.16 -12.17 -23.81
CA SER A 545 16.60 -11.98 -23.69
C SER A 545 17.25 -12.94 -22.68
N ALA A 546 16.71 -13.04 -21.47
CA ALA A 546 17.20 -13.92 -20.41
C ALA A 546 17.08 -15.40 -20.78
N CYS A 547 15.94 -15.84 -21.33
CA CYS A 547 15.78 -17.22 -21.82
C CYS A 547 16.74 -17.54 -22.98
N GLY A 548 17.05 -16.55 -23.82
CA GLY A 548 18.07 -16.65 -24.86
C GLY A 548 19.46 -16.92 -24.29
N HIS A 549 19.87 -16.19 -23.24
CA HIS A 549 21.13 -16.44 -22.53
C HIS A 549 21.17 -17.82 -21.84
N LEU A 550 20.04 -18.27 -21.32
CA LEU A 550 19.91 -19.59 -20.66
C LEU A 550 19.78 -20.77 -21.64
N GLY A 551 19.60 -20.51 -22.95
CA GLY A 551 19.35 -21.56 -23.93
C GLY A 551 17.98 -22.24 -23.83
N ARG A 552 17.02 -21.64 -23.11
CA ARG A 552 15.65 -22.15 -22.95
C ARG A 552 14.81 -21.86 -24.20
N ARG A 553 15.06 -22.61 -25.27
CA ARG A 553 14.52 -22.33 -26.62
C ARG A 553 12.99 -22.19 -26.68
N ALA A 554 12.25 -23.05 -26.00
CA ALA A 554 10.79 -23.02 -26.03
C ALA A 554 10.23 -21.76 -25.36
N ASP A 555 10.75 -21.41 -24.18
CA ASP A 555 10.32 -20.23 -23.42
C ASP A 555 10.77 -18.93 -24.10
N ALA A 556 11.98 -18.92 -24.66
CA ALA A 556 12.49 -17.80 -25.45
C ALA A 556 11.59 -17.54 -26.66
N ALA A 557 11.23 -18.59 -27.41
CA ALA A 557 10.32 -18.47 -28.55
C ALA A 557 8.93 -17.99 -28.14
N ALA A 558 8.41 -18.44 -26.99
CA ALA A 558 7.13 -17.96 -26.46
C ALA A 558 7.20 -16.46 -26.15
N ALA A 559 8.21 -16.02 -25.40
CA ALA A 559 8.39 -14.61 -25.06
C ALA A 559 8.59 -13.72 -26.30
N VAL A 560 9.30 -14.21 -27.33
CA VAL A 560 9.43 -13.50 -28.62
C VAL A 560 8.08 -13.39 -29.34
N ARG A 561 7.25 -14.44 -29.34
CA ARG A 561 5.90 -14.36 -29.93
C ARG A 561 5.04 -13.32 -29.21
N ASP A 562 5.06 -13.30 -27.88
CA ASP A 562 4.26 -12.35 -27.10
C ASP A 562 4.75 -10.92 -27.29
N LEU A 563 6.08 -10.72 -27.37
CA LEU A 563 6.70 -9.46 -27.73
C LEU A 563 6.22 -8.95 -29.10
N LEU A 564 6.26 -9.81 -30.12
CA LEU A 564 5.84 -9.48 -31.48
C LEU A 564 4.32 -9.36 -31.65
N ALA A 565 3.53 -9.97 -30.75
CA ALA A 565 2.09 -9.79 -30.70
C ALA A 565 1.71 -8.38 -30.23
N LEU A 566 2.52 -7.78 -29.35
CA LEU A 566 2.36 -6.39 -28.92
C LEU A 566 2.91 -5.41 -29.97
N ASP A 567 4.04 -5.76 -30.58
CA ASP A 567 4.74 -4.91 -31.54
C ASP A 567 5.36 -5.74 -32.67
N PRO A 568 4.64 -5.92 -33.79
CA PRO A 568 5.11 -6.73 -34.92
C PRO A 568 6.39 -6.21 -35.57
N GLU A 569 6.69 -4.92 -35.41
CA GLU A 569 7.88 -4.27 -35.98
C GLU A 569 9.01 -4.14 -34.95
N PHE A 570 8.88 -4.73 -33.76
CA PHE A 570 9.80 -4.55 -32.63
C PHE A 570 11.28 -4.69 -33.02
N ALA A 571 11.62 -5.67 -33.86
CA ALA A 571 12.99 -5.92 -34.30
C ALA A 571 13.62 -4.71 -35.02
N ALA A 572 12.84 -3.92 -35.77
CA ALA A 572 13.32 -2.78 -36.54
C ALA A 572 13.80 -1.63 -35.64
N HIS A 573 13.15 -1.43 -34.49
CA HIS A 573 13.43 -0.33 -33.55
C HIS A 573 13.91 -0.81 -32.17
N ALA A 574 14.24 -2.09 -32.01
CA ALA A 574 14.71 -2.69 -30.75
C ALA A 574 15.88 -1.92 -30.13
N ARG A 575 16.88 -1.54 -30.93
CA ARG A 575 18.05 -0.77 -30.47
C ARG A 575 17.65 0.63 -29.98
N SER A 576 16.70 1.30 -30.63
CA SER A 576 16.18 2.60 -30.20
C SER A 576 15.40 2.50 -28.88
N ASN A 577 14.54 1.50 -28.75
CA ASN A 577 13.75 1.26 -27.55
C ASN A 577 14.63 0.90 -26.34
N VAL A 578 15.57 -0.04 -26.51
CA VAL A 578 16.52 -0.41 -25.45
C VAL A 578 17.44 0.76 -25.14
N GLY A 579 17.97 1.46 -26.16
CA GLY A 579 18.87 2.60 -26.00
C GLY A 579 18.23 3.79 -25.29
N THR A 580 16.92 3.98 -25.37
CA THR A 580 16.21 5.07 -24.66
C THR A 580 16.35 4.96 -23.14
N TRP A 581 16.38 3.74 -22.61
CA TRP A 581 16.47 3.49 -21.17
C TRP A 581 17.87 3.04 -20.76
N HIS A 582 18.56 2.25 -21.58
CA HIS A 582 19.86 1.65 -21.26
C HIS A 582 21.05 2.37 -21.95
N PHE A 583 20.95 3.68 -22.19
CA PHE A 583 22.03 4.47 -22.83
C PHE A 583 23.35 4.48 -22.05
N ALA A 584 23.30 4.39 -20.72
CA ALA A 584 24.48 4.46 -19.85
C ALA A 584 24.73 3.18 -19.01
N SER A 585 23.74 2.30 -18.87
CA SER A 585 23.85 1.10 -18.02
C SER A 585 24.88 0.03 -18.46
N GLY A 586 25.33 0.06 -19.71
CA GLY A 586 26.11 -1.02 -20.31
C GLY A 586 25.32 -2.29 -20.63
N LEU A 587 24.00 -2.33 -20.40
CA LEU A 587 23.16 -3.51 -20.68
C LEU A 587 22.60 -3.57 -22.10
N MET A 588 22.74 -2.52 -22.91
CA MET A 588 22.16 -2.51 -24.26
C MET A 588 22.62 -3.70 -25.11
N GLU A 589 23.93 -3.91 -25.24
CA GLU A 589 24.45 -5.02 -26.05
C GLU A 589 24.11 -6.40 -25.46
N PRO A 590 24.29 -6.66 -24.13
CA PRO A 590 23.82 -7.89 -23.51
C PRO A 590 22.33 -8.19 -23.77
N ILE A 591 21.45 -7.19 -23.66
CA ILE A 591 20.02 -7.37 -23.90
C ILE A 591 19.76 -7.80 -25.36
N LEU A 592 20.36 -7.08 -26.32
CA LEU A 592 20.21 -7.37 -27.75
C LEU A 592 20.79 -8.74 -28.12
N GLU A 593 21.93 -9.12 -27.54
CA GLU A 593 22.55 -10.44 -27.71
C GLU A 593 21.61 -11.55 -27.26
N GLY A 594 20.99 -11.41 -26.07
CA GLY A 594 20.01 -12.35 -25.57
C GLY A 594 18.78 -12.48 -26.47
N LEU A 595 18.29 -11.37 -27.04
CA LEU A 595 17.18 -11.39 -28.01
C LEU A 595 17.56 -12.12 -29.31
N CYS A 596 18.77 -11.90 -29.81
CA CYS A 596 19.30 -12.65 -30.96
C CYS A 596 19.39 -14.15 -30.66
N LYS A 597 19.85 -14.54 -29.46
CA LYS A 597 19.87 -15.93 -28.99
C LYS A 597 18.46 -16.53 -28.83
N ALA A 598 17.45 -15.69 -28.57
CA ALA A 598 16.04 -16.08 -28.53
C ALA A 598 15.42 -16.29 -29.93
N GLY A 599 16.15 -15.96 -31.00
CA GLY A 599 15.71 -16.13 -32.39
C GLY A 599 15.16 -14.86 -33.04
N LEU A 600 15.27 -13.69 -32.41
CA LEU A 600 14.87 -12.41 -33.01
C LEU A 600 16.02 -11.84 -33.86
N SER A 601 15.79 -11.61 -35.15
CA SER A 601 16.80 -11.03 -36.05
C SER A 601 16.76 -9.50 -35.98
N ILE A 602 17.75 -8.90 -35.32
CA ILE A 602 17.85 -7.44 -35.12
C ILE A 602 18.84 -6.85 -36.14
N PRO A 603 18.47 -5.85 -36.96
CA PRO A 603 19.38 -5.23 -37.92
C PRO A 603 20.54 -4.49 -37.24
N GLU A 604 21.78 -4.67 -37.72
CA GLU A 604 22.95 -3.93 -37.23
C GLU A 604 22.85 -2.41 -37.49
N ASN A 605 22.19 -2.01 -38.59
CA ASN A 605 22.00 -0.63 -39.04
C ASN A 605 20.52 -0.19 -38.95
N GLY A 606 19.80 -0.55 -37.89
CA GLY A 606 18.48 0.06 -37.63
C GLY A 606 18.64 1.58 -37.53
N SER A 607 18.05 2.34 -38.45
CA SER A 607 18.28 3.79 -38.51
C SER A 607 17.80 4.45 -37.23
N SER A 608 18.54 5.47 -36.76
CA SER A 608 18.06 6.39 -35.71
C SER A 608 16.77 7.15 -36.13
N ASP A 609 16.37 7.02 -37.40
CA ASP A 609 15.20 7.64 -38.03
C ASP A 609 13.96 6.71 -38.10
N SER A 610 14.03 5.46 -37.63
CA SER A 610 12.82 4.63 -37.53
C SER A 610 11.93 5.19 -36.42
N ALA A 611 10.84 5.87 -36.83
CA ALA A 611 9.79 6.44 -35.99
C ALA A 611 9.43 5.54 -34.79
N ARG A 612 9.40 6.11 -33.58
CA ARG A 612 9.09 5.35 -32.37
C ARG A 612 7.62 4.95 -32.43
N ARG A 613 7.31 3.66 -32.31
CA ARG A 613 5.92 3.22 -32.18
C ARG A 613 5.57 2.83 -30.76
N SER A 614 4.40 3.32 -30.34
CA SER A 614 3.75 3.12 -29.04
C SER A 614 3.90 1.69 -28.55
N GLY A 615 4.60 1.50 -27.44
CA GLY A 615 4.80 0.20 -26.78
C GLY A 615 3.55 -0.36 -26.09
N MET A 616 2.35 0.07 -26.49
CA MET A 616 1.06 -0.23 -25.89
C MET A 616 -0.06 -0.32 -26.93
N VAL A 617 -0.89 -1.36 -26.80
CA VAL A 617 -2.02 -1.66 -27.71
C VAL A 617 -3.24 -0.79 -27.40
N ARG A 618 -3.96 -0.36 -28.46
CA ARG A 618 -5.27 0.31 -28.38
C ARG A 618 -6.34 -0.62 -27.77
N ALA A 619 -6.77 -0.33 -26.54
CA ALA A 619 -8.01 -0.90 -26.02
C ALA A 619 -9.25 -0.18 -26.63
N LYS A 620 -10.28 -0.95 -27.02
CA LYS A 620 -11.59 -0.40 -27.40
C LYS A 620 -12.26 0.17 -26.15
N ALA A 621 -12.59 1.45 -26.17
CA ALA A 621 -13.28 2.14 -25.08
C ALA A 621 -14.80 2.07 -25.27
N ASP A 622 -15.50 1.44 -24.32
CA ASP A 622 -16.95 1.62 -24.16
C ASP A 622 -17.22 2.65 -23.05
N ARG A 623 -18.04 3.65 -23.38
CA ARG A 623 -18.39 4.78 -22.52
C ARG A 623 -19.46 4.38 -21.51
N ALA A 624 -19.13 4.38 -20.21
CA ALA A 624 -20.12 4.34 -19.14
C ALA A 624 -20.63 5.76 -18.80
N LYS A 625 -21.96 5.94 -18.73
CA LYS A 625 -22.62 7.16 -18.24
C LYS A 625 -22.82 7.08 -16.74
N SER A 626 -22.60 8.19 -16.04
CA SER A 626 -22.74 8.31 -14.59
C SER A 626 -24.20 8.35 -14.14
N GLY A 627 -24.49 7.67 -13.03
CA GLY A 627 -25.77 7.71 -12.32
C GLY A 627 -25.61 8.40 -10.96
N LYS A 628 -26.50 9.36 -10.69
CA LYS A 628 -26.65 10.06 -9.40
C LYS A 628 -27.45 9.19 -8.42
N ASP A 629 -26.94 9.07 -7.19
CA ASP A 629 -27.63 9.25 -5.88
C ASP A 629 -26.94 8.39 -4.82
N ALA A 630 -26.22 9.04 -3.89
CA ALA A 630 -25.50 8.37 -2.80
C ALA A 630 -25.73 9.05 -1.44
N GLY A 631 -26.95 9.56 -1.21
CA GLY A 631 -27.34 10.18 0.07
C GLY A 631 -28.22 9.32 0.97
N ALA A 632 -28.86 8.26 0.45
CA ALA A 632 -29.94 7.55 1.16
C ALA A 632 -29.69 6.05 1.46
N VAL A 633 -28.50 5.50 1.15
CA VAL A 633 -28.30 4.04 1.01
C VAL A 633 -27.97 3.29 2.31
N ARG A 634 -27.79 3.96 3.46
CA ARG A 634 -27.34 3.25 4.68
C ARG A 634 -28.35 2.27 5.30
N ALA A 635 -29.63 2.33 4.93
CA ALA A 635 -30.64 1.45 5.49
C ALA A 635 -30.87 0.16 4.70
N ASP A 636 -30.40 0.05 3.44
CA ASP A 636 -30.82 -1.02 2.52
C ASP A 636 -29.76 -2.13 2.26
N GLU A 637 -28.48 -1.96 2.63
CA GLU A 637 -27.42 -2.95 2.26
C GLU A 637 -26.97 -3.92 3.39
N GLY A 638 -27.57 -3.85 4.58
CA GLY A 638 -27.81 -4.92 5.57
C GLY A 638 -26.72 -5.88 6.10
N PHE A 639 -25.52 -6.04 5.51
CA PHE A 639 -24.58 -7.13 5.87
C PHE A 639 -23.27 -6.62 6.50
N TRP A 640 -23.39 -5.79 7.53
CA TRP A 640 -22.24 -5.33 8.33
C TRP A 640 -21.95 -6.27 9.49
N VAL A 641 -20.67 -6.35 9.85
CA VAL A 641 -20.14 -7.16 10.95
C VAL A 641 -19.55 -6.24 12.02
N ALA A 642 -19.91 -6.46 13.28
CA ALA A 642 -19.24 -5.85 14.43
C ALA A 642 -18.60 -6.93 15.29
N VAL A 643 -17.43 -6.62 15.86
CA VAL A 643 -16.80 -7.43 16.90
C VAL A 643 -16.88 -6.65 18.20
N LEU A 644 -17.57 -7.19 19.19
CA LEU A 644 -17.63 -6.57 20.51
C LEU A 644 -16.34 -6.85 21.30
N PRO A 645 -15.94 -5.95 22.22
CA PRO A 645 -14.79 -6.18 23.08
C PRO A 645 -14.91 -7.51 23.84
N PHE A 646 -13.91 -8.37 23.71
CA PHE A 646 -13.86 -9.65 24.40
C PHE A 646 -13.74 -9.40 25.90
N LYS A 647 -14.48 -10.19 26.68
CA LYS A 647 -14.65 -9.98 28.12
C LYS A 647 -13.68 -10.83 28.92
N TYR A 648 -13.02 -10.24 29.91
CA TYR A 648 -12.31 -10.96 30.97
C TYR A 648 -12.72 -10.36 32.32
N SER A 649 -13.17 -11.21 33.25
CA SER A 649 -13.71 -10.77 34.56
C SER A 649 -12.74 -10.98 35.72
N GLY A 650 -11.49 -11.39 35.46
CA GLY A 650 -10.46 -11.55 36.49
C GLY A 650 -9.60 -10.30 36.66
N SER A 651 -8.61 -10.37 37.55
CA SER A 651 -7.70 -9.25 37.87
C SER A 651 -6.36 -9.29 37.14
N ASN A 652 -6.11 -10.32 36.31
CA ASN A 652 -4.87 -10.44 35.55
C ASN A 652 -4.82 -9.42 34.39
N SER A 653 -3.90 -8.46 34.47
CA SER A 653 -3.70 -7.41 33.46
C SER A 653 -3.34 -7.97 32.09
N ASP A 654 -2.54 -9.03 32.03
CA ASP A 654 -2.10 -9.63 30.77
C ASP A 654 -3.27 -10.30 30.02
N LEU A 655 -4.22 -10.88 30.77
CA LEU A 655 -5.43 -11.47 30.19
C LEU A 655 -6.44 -10.42 29.76
N THR A 656 -6.50 -9.27 30.45
CA THR A 656 -7.26 -8.11 29.99
C THR A 656 -6.68 -7.59 28.67
N ALA A 657 -5.35 -7.41 28.60
CA ALA A 657 -4.66 -6.99 27.38
C ALA A 657 -4.82 -8.01 26.23
N LEU A 658 -4.80 -9.32 26.55
CA LEU A 658 -5.08 -10.38 25.58
C LEU A 658 -6.52 -10.27 25.02
N ALA A 659 -7.52 -10.04 25.87
CA ALA A 659 -8.92 -9.91 25.45
C ALA A 659 -9.12 -8.69 24.53
N GLU A 660 -8.56 -7.54 24.91
CA GLU A 660 -8.56 -6.34 24.06
C GLU A 660 -7.88 -6.63 22.72
N GLY A 661 -6.72 -7.29 22.76
CA GLY A 661 -5.99 -7.58 21.53
C GLY A 661 -6.58 -8.63 20.62
N LEU A 662 -7.28 -9.63 21.17
CA LEU A 662 -8.07 -10.54 20.34
C LEU A 662 -9.17 -9.78 19.59
N SER A 663 -9.83 -8.82 20.25
CA SER A 663 -10.89 -8.03 19.62
C SER A 663 -10.35 -7.21 18.45
N GLU A 664 -9.24 -6.50 18.65
CA GLU A 664 -8.59 -5.67 17.62
C GLU A 664 -8.03 -6.50 16.46
N ASP A 665 -7.32 -7.58 16.77
CA ASP A 665 -6.65 -8.40 15.76
C ASP A 665 -7.68 -9.18 14.93
N ILE A 666 -8.83 -9.57 15.52
CA ILE A 666 -9.94 -10.17 14.77
C ILE A 666 -10.60 -9.16 13.83
N VAL A 667 -10.89 -7.93 14.29
CA VAL A 667 -11.41 -6.87 13.42
C VAL A 667 -10.45 -6.63 12.24
N THR A 668 -9.16 -6.52 12.53
CA THR A 668 -8.09 -6.37 11.52
C THR A 668 -8.06 -7.54 10.56
N GLY A 669 -8.19 -8.78 11.05
CA GLY A 669 -8.25 -9.98 10.23
C GLY A 669 -9.47 -10.04 9.31
N LEU A 670 -10.66 -9.72 9.83
CA LEU A 670 -11.91 -9.71 9.06
C LEU A 670 -11.89 -8.64 7.94
N SER A 671 -11.27 -7.49 8.18
CA SER A 671 -11.16 -6.41 7.19
C SER A 671 -10.24 -6.73 6.00
N ARG A 672 -9.45 -7.82 6.06
CA ARG A 672 -8.66 -8.30 4.92
C ARG A 672 -9.51 -9.00 3.85
N PHE A 673 -10.75 -9.35 4.17
CA PHE A 673 -11.70 -9.92 3.22
C PHE A 673 -12.48 -8.78 2.55
N SER A 674 -12.19 -8.53 1.27
CA SER A 674 -12.74 -7.37 0.53
C SER A 674 -14.27 -7.34 0.47
N TYR A 675 -14.91 -8.51 0.54
CA TYR A 675 -16.36 -8.68 0.56
C TYR A 675 -16.99 -8.55 1.95
N LEU A 676 -16.22 -8.37 3.02
CA LEU A 676 -16.76 -8.12 4.36
C LEU A 676 -16.76 -6.63 4.66
N ARG A 677 -17.88 -6.17 5.24
CA ARG A 677 -18.03 -4.81 5.74
C ARG A 677 -17.94 -4.84 7.26
N VAL A 678 -16.79 -4.47 7.80
CA VAL A 678 -16.50 -4.53 9.23
C VAL A 678 -16.60 -3.12 9.82
N ILE A 679 -17.31 -2.99 10.94
CA ILE A 679 -17.31 -1.76 11.73
C ILE A 679 -16.03 -1.71 12.57
N ALA A 680 -15.39 -0.54 12.60
CA ALA A 680 -14.20 -0.32 13.38
C ALA A 680 -14.44 -0.53 14.89
N LEU A 681 -13.42 -1.01 15.59
CA LEU A 681 -13.59 -1.44 16.98
C LEU A 681 -14.00 -0.30 17.92
N SER A 682 -13.58 0.94 17.68
CA SER A 682 -13.86 2.05 18.60
C SER A 682 -15.36 2.39 18.66
N SER A 683 -16.11 2.21 17.56
CA SER A 683 -17.59 2.21 17.55
C SER A 683 -18.24 1.21 18.53
N THR A 684 -17.54 0.11 18.88
CA THR A 684 -18.06 -0.93 19.80
C THR A 684 -17.52 -0.81 21.23
N ALA A 685 -16.57 0.08 21.49
CA ALA A 685 -15.84 0.15 22.76
C ALA A 685 -16.76 0.43 23.98
N ARG A 686 -17.83 1.20 23.78
CA ARG A 686 -18.84 1.49 24.81
C ARG A 686 -19.54 0.25 25.37
N PHE A 687 -19.62 -0.83 24.58
CA PHE A 687 -20.30 -2.07 24.96
C PHE A 687 -19.45 -2.98 25.87
N LYS A 688 -18.24 -2.56 26.26
CA LYS A 688 -17.32 -3.33 27.11
C LYS A 688 -17.90 -3.67 28.50
N ASN A 689 -18.65 -2.74 29.10
CA ASN A 689 -19.13 -2.84 30.50
C ASN A 689 -20.65 -3.05 30.61
N GLU A 690 -21.35 -3.17 29.50
CA GLU A 690 -22.80 -3.29 29.49
C GLU A 690 -23.21 -4.75 29.27
N ALA A 691 -24.17 -5.23 30.09
CA ALA A 691 -24.83 -6.51 29.87
C ALA A 691 -25.91 -6.32 28.79
N LEU A 692 -25.51 -6.22 27.52
CA LEU A 692 -26.46 -6.00 26.42
C LEU A 692 -27.03 -7.29 25.84
N ASP A 693 -28.28 -7.18 25.39
CA ASP A 693 -28.84 -8.05 24.36
C ASP A 693 -28.16 -7.73 23.02
N VAL A 694 -27.59 -8.75 22.36
CA VAL A 694 -26.89 -8.64 21.07
C VAL A 694 -27.79 -8.01 20.00
N ARG A 695 -29.12 -8.20 20.07
CA ARG A 695 -30.07 -7.56 19.14
C ARG A 695 -30.13 -6.05 19.31
N SER A 696 -30.06 -5.56 20.55
CA SER A 696 -30.02 -4.13 20.84
C SER A 696 -28.72 -3.51 20.32
N ALA A 697 -27.59 -4.18 20.57
CA ALA A 697 -26.29 -3.75 20.04
C ALA A 697 -26.28 -3.72 18.50
N GLY A 698 -26.81 -4.76 17.86
CA GLY A 698 -26.92 -4.82 16.39
C GLY A 698 -27.79 -3.71 15.81
N LYS A 699 -28.96 -3.45 16.41
CA LYS A 699 -29.85 -2.35 16.00
C LYS A 699 -29.20 -0.98 16.16
N GLU A 700 -28.48 -0.76 17.26
CA GLU A 700 -27.85 0.53 17.55
C GLU A 700 -26.63 0.79 16.65
N LEU A 701 -25.84 -0.24 16.38
CA LEU A 701 -24.70 -0.16 15.46
C LEU A 701 -25.11 -0.21 13.98
N GLY A 702 -26.36 -0.61 13.67
CA GLY A 702 -26.81 -0.82 12.30
C GLY A 702 -26.15 -2.04 11.63
N VAL A 703 -25.77 -3.05 12.41
CA VAL A 703 -25.12 -4.27 11.93
C VAL A 703 -26.03 -5.47 12.03
N ARG A 704 -25.82 -6.42 11.12
CA ARG A 704 -26.53 -7.69 11.13
C ARG A 704 -25.77 -8.77 11.88
N TYR A 705 -24.45 -8.78 11.82
CA TYR A 705 -23.65 -9.82 12.46
C TYR A 705 -22.85 -9.22 13.60
N VAL A 706 -22.89 -9.87 14.75
CA VAL A 706 -22.16 -9.48 15.94
C VAL A 706 -21.35 -10.66 16.44
N MET A 707 -20.03 -10.46 16.58
CA MET A 707 -19.13 -11.40 17.23
C MET A 707 -18.87 -10.95 18.66
N GLU A 708 -18.89 -11.88 19.61
CA GLU A 708 -18.48 -11.64 20.98
C GLU A 708 -17.65 -12.79 21.53
N GLY A 709 -16.83 -12.50 22.54
CA GLY A 709 -15.99 -13.51 23.17
C GLY A 709 -15.76 -13.26 24.65
N SER A 710 -15.37 -14.32 25.37
CA SER A 710 -15.01 -14.22 26.78
C SER A 710 -13.86 -15.14 27.15
N LEU A 711 -12.97 -14.66 28.02
CA LEU A 711 -11.82 -15.37 28.54
C LEU A 711 -12.08 -15.78 30.00
N ARG A 712 -11.70 -17.01 30.34
CA ARG A 712 -11.75 -17.55 31.72
C ARG A 712 -10.46 -18.28 32.03
N GLN A 713 -9.89 -18.03 33.21
CA GLN A 713 -8.64 -18.65 33.65
C GLN A 713 -8.87 -19.62 34.81
N ALA A 714 -8.21 -20.78 34.76
CA ALA A 714 -8.09 -21.73 35.86
C ALA A 714 -6.64 -22.23 35.97
N GLY A 715 -5.88 -21.67 36.92
CA GLY A 715 -4.44 -21.91 37.02
C GLY A 715 -3.70 -21.43 35.76
N THR A 716 -2.94 -22.32 35.12
CA THR A 716 -2.23 -22.05 33.85
C THR A 716 -3.09 -22.30 32.61
N LYS A 717 -4.34 -22.78 32.77
CA LYS A 717 -5.24 -23.01 31.63
C LYS A 717 -6.12 -21.79 31.39
N LEU A 718 -6.14 -21.34 30.15
CA LEU A 718 -7.04 -20.32 29.63
C LEU A 718 -8.08 -20.97 28.73
N ARG A 719 -9.35 -20.63 28.95
CA ARG A 719 -10.46 -20.96 28.03
C ARG A 719 -10.97 -19.67 27.40
N LEU A 720 -10.91 -19.60 26.08
CA LEU A 720 -11.55 -18.57 25.27
C LEU A 720 -12.83 -19.14 24.66
N ALA A 721 -13.97 -18.51 24.91
CA ALA A 721 -15.23 -18.79 24.22
C ALA A 721 -15.51 -17.67 23.20
N VAL A 722 -15.83 -18.01 21.96
CA VAL A 722 -16.18 -17.06 20.90
C VAL A 722 -17.49 -17.47 20.28
N GLN A 723 -18.34 -16.49 19.93
CA GLN A 723 -19.59 -16.75 19.22
C GLN A 723 -19.91 -15.64 18.21
N LEU A 724 -20.63 -16.03 17.16
CA LEU A 724 -21.13 -15.17 16.10
C LEU A 724 -22.66 -15.29 16.04
N VAL A 725 -23.34 -14.15 16.05
CA VAL A 725 -24.80 -14.07 16.16
C VAL A 725 -25.36 -13.20 15.02
N ASP A 726 -26.46 -13.63 14.41
CA ASP A 726 -27.30 -12.77 13.57
C ASP A 726 -28.16 -11.90 14.51
N ALA A 727 -27.84 -10.61 14.61
CA ALA A 727 -28.47 -9.66 15.52
C ALA A 727 -29.89 -9.23 15.09
N VAL A 728 -30.35 -9.62 13.91
CA VAL A 728 -31.75 -9.40 13.48
C VAL A 728 -32.64 -10.50 14.08
N SER A 729 -32.22 -11.76 13.94
CA SER A 729 -32.96 -12.93 14.42
C SER A 729 -32.65 -13.28 15.88
N GLY A 730 -31.47 -12.92 16.38
CA GLY A 730 -30.89 -13.43 17.62
C GLY A 730 -30.36 -14.86 17.51
N ALA A 731 -30.23 -15.42 16.30
CA ALA A 731 -29.76 -16.78 16.10
C ALA A 731 -28.23 -16.87 16.27
N HIS A 732 -27.76 -17.85 17.04
CA HIS A 732 -26.34 -18.21 17.07
C HIS A 732 -25.97 -18.91 15.78
N LEU A 733 -25.08 -18.30 15.00
CA LEU A 733 -24.59 -18.86 13.74
C LEU A 733 -23.41 -19.82 13.98
N TRP A 734 -22.56 -19.50 14.95
CA TRP A 734 -21.39 -20.30 15.31
C TRP A 734 -20.93 -19.98 16.73
N ALA A 735 -20.37 -20.96 17.42
CA ALA A 735 -19.69 -20.79 18.70
C ALA A 735 -18.59 -21.85 18.87
N GLU A 736 -17.45 -21.47 19.45
CA GLU A 736 -16.33 -22.36 19.69
C GLU A 736 -15.59 -22.02 20.99
N ASN A 737 -15.01 -23.04 21.62
CA ASN A 737 -14.20 -22.91 22.83
C ASN A 737 -12.75 -23.35 22.55
N TYR A 738 -11.80 -22.48 22.84
CA TYR A 738 -10.37 -22.73 22.71
C TYR A 738 -9.73 -22.86 24.08
N GLU A 739 -9.09 -24.00 24.37
CA GLU A 739 -8.33 -24.22 25.59
C GLU A 739 -6.83 -24.18 25.31
N ARG A 740 -6.10 -23.31 26.01
CA ARG A 740 -4.64 -23.14 25.84
C ARG A 740 -3.95 -22.98 27.17
N SER A 741 -2.68 -23.36 27.22
CA SER A 741 -1.79 -22.97 28.32
C SER A 741 -1.46 -21.49 28.18
N PHE A 742 -1.50 -20.76 29.29
CA PHE A 742 -1.22 -19.33 29.33
C PHE A 742 0.03 -19.04 30.15
N SER A 743 0.91 -18.24 29.56
CA SER A 743 2.02 -17.56 30.23
C SER A 743 2.12 -16.12 29.71
N PRO A 744 2.48 -15.13 30.56
CA PRO A 744 2.61 -13.72 30.15
C PRO A 744 3.53 -13.51 28.94
N GLU A 745 4.56 -14.32 28.79
CA GLU A 745 5.55 -14.22 27.72
C GLU A 745 5.01 -14.65 26.35
N THR A 746 3.93 -15.43 26.33
CA THR A 746 3.37 -16.05 25.10
C THR A 746 2.05 -15.42 24.66
N VAL A 747 1.72 -14.22 25.17
CA VAL A 747 0.46 -13.52 24.84
C VAL A 747 0.32 -13.31 23.32
N PHE A 748 1.38 -12.87 22.64
CA PHE A 748 1.34 -12.64 21.19
C PHE A 748 1.34 -13.94 20.39
N GLU A 749 2.07 -14.96 20.83
CA GLU A 749 2.04 -16.29 20.19
C GLU A 749 0.62 -16.88 20.23
N LEU A 750 -0.08 -16.68 21.36
CA LEU A 750 -1.46 -17.10 21.51
C LEU A 750 -2.40 -16.32 20.58
N GLN A 751 -2.20 -15.01 20.41
CA GLN A 751 -2.95 -14.22 19.44
C GLN A 751 -2.68 -14.69 18.00
N ASP A 752 -1.41 -14.93 17.66
CA ASP A 752 -1.00 -15.40 16.32
C ASP A 752 -1.51 -16.80 16.00
N GLU A 753 -1.81 -17.61 17.02
CA GLU A 753 -2.49 -18.88 16.85
C GLU A 753 -4.01 -18.74 16.71
N LEU A 754 -4.66 -17.98 17.61
CA LEU A 754 -6.12 -17.94 17.74
C LEU A 754 -6.79 -17.04 16.70
N VAL A 755 -6.22 -15.87 16.42
CA VAL A 755 -6.84 -14.87 15.53
C VAL A 755 -7.01 -15.42 14.11
N PRO A 756 -5.97 -15.97 13.45
CA PRO A 756 -6.13 -16.49 12.09
C PRO A 756 -7.15 -17.63 12.03
N ARG A 757 -7.28 -18.42 13.10
CA ARG A 757 -8.25 -19.52 13.16
C ARG A 757 -9.69 -19.04 13.23
N ILE A 758 -9.96 -18.12 14.16
CA ILE A 758 -11.29 -17.53 14.32
C ILE A 758 -11.69 -16.80 13.04
N VAL A 759 -10.78 -15.97 12.49
CA VAL A 759 -11.01 -15.19 11.28
C VAL A 759 -11.27 -16.10 10.08
N SER A 760 -10.42 -17.10 9.81
CA SER A 760 -10.62 -18.01 8.68
C SER A 760 -11.94 -18.78 8.79
N THR A 761 -12.24 -19.33 9.98
CA THR A 761 -13.48 -20.11 10.21
C THR A 761 -14.74 -19.29 9.91
N VAL A 762 -14.70 -18.00 10.21
CA VAL A 762 -15.85 -17.11 10.07
C VAL A 762 -15.92 -16.46 8.68
N ALA A 763 -14.79 -16.04 8.12
CA ALA A 763 -14.73 -15.16 6.97
C ALA A 763 -14.32 -15.81 5.65
N ASP A 764 -13.66 -16.97 5.65
CA ASP A 764 -13.26 -17.63 4.40
C ASP A 764 -14.48 -17.91 3.50
N MET A 765 -14.29 -18.16 2.20
CA MET A 765 -15.43 -18.32 1.27
C MET A 765 -16.40 -19.46 1.63
N ASN A 766 -15.93 -20.44 2.41
CA ASN A 766 -16.72 -21.52 2.99
C ASN A 766 -16.98 -21.29 4.49
N GLY A 767 -16.76 -20.10 5.01
CA GLY A 767 -16.87 -19.72 6.41
C GLY A 767 -18.31 -19.40 6.80
N VAL A 768 -18.52 -19.15 8.09
CA VAL A 768 -19.87 -18.94 8.65
C VAL A 768 -20.59 -17.74 8.03
N LEU A 769 -19.88 -16.62 7.83
CA LEU A 769 -20.47 -15.39 7.30
C LEU A 769 -20.89 -15.51 5.83
N PRO A 770 -20.02 -15.91 4.87
CA PRO A 770 -20.43 -16.03 3.47
C PRO A 770 -21.62 -16.98 3.27
N ARG A 771 -21.67 -18.10 4.00
CA ARG A 771 -22.81 -19.04 3.96
C ARG A 771 -24.11 -18.36 4.42
N SER A 772 -24.08 -17.72 5.59
CA SER A 772 -25.25 -17.01 6.13
C SER A 772 -25.72 -15.88 5.20
N MET A 773 -24.79 -15.05 4.73
CA MET A 773 -25.06 -13.93 3.83
C MET A 773 -25.67 -14.40 2.51
N SER A 774 -25.11 -15.47 1.92
CA SER A 774 -25.59 -16.04 0.66
C SER A 774 -27.00 -16.60 0.78
N GLU A 775 -27.29 -17.31 1.87
CA GLU A 775 -28.62 -17.89 2.10
C GLU A 775 -29.71 -16.81 2.20
N VAL A 776 -29.40 -15.67 2.82
CA VAL A 776 -30.34 -14.54 2.93
C VAL A 776 -30.73 -13.97 1.56
N VAL A 777 -29.77 -13.87 0.64
CA VAL A 777 -30.02 -13.29 -0.70
C VAL A 777 -30.38 -14.33 -1.74
N ARG A 778 -30.32 -15.63 -1.40
CA ARG A 778 -30.49 -16.78 -2.31
C ARG A 778 -31.75 -16.71 -3.17
N SER A 779 -32.87 -16.30 -2.57
CA SER A 779 -34.21 -16.26 -3.19
C SER A 779 -34.48 -15.00 -4.02
N ARG A 780 -33.59 -14.01 -4.00
CA ARG A 780 -33.75 -12.77 -4.78
C ARG A 780 -33.37 -13.01 -6.24
N THR A 781 -34.11 -12.40 -7.16
CA THR A 781 -33.80 -12.49 -8.60
C THR A 781 -32.58 -11.63 -8.94
N PRO A 782 -31.78 -11.98 -9.97
CA PRO A 782 -30.57 -11.24 -10.36
C PRO A 782 -30.76 -9.73 -10.52
N GLU A 783 -31.92 -9.28 -11.02
CA GLU A 783 -32.21 -7.87 -11.28
C GLU A 783 -32.37 -7.06 -9.98
N LYS A 784 -32.84 -7.72 -8.91
CA LYS A 784 -33.10 -7.14 -7.60
C LYS A 784 -31.86 -7.10 -6.70
N LEU A 785 -30.79 -7.81 -7.06
CA LEU A 785 -29.54 -7.79 -6.31
C LEU A 785 -28.80 -6.46 -6.56
N SER A 786 -28.30 -5.86 -5.48
CA SER A 786 -27.25 -4.85 -5.59
C SER A 786 -25.94 -5.51 -6.07
N PRO A 787 -24.97 -4.75 -6.61
CA PRO A 787 -23.68 -5.33 -7.00
C PRO A 787 -22.98 -6.07 -5.86
N TYR A 788 -23.10 -5.58 -4.63
CA TYR A 788 -22.58 -6.23 -3.43
C TYR A 788 -23.31 -7.53 -3.11
N GLU A 789 -24.64 -7.54 -3.15
CA GLU A 789 -25.43 -8.74 -2.90
C GLU A 789 -25.21 -9.82 -3.96
N ALA A 790 -24.90 -9.46 -5.20
CA ALA A 790 -24.53 -10.40 -6.24
C ALA A 790 -23.23 -11.16 -5.92
N VAL A 791 -22.23 -10.48 -5.33
CA VAL A 791 -21.02 -11.12 -4.78
C VAL A 791 -21.40 -12.09 -3.68
N LEU A 792 -22.20 -11.66 -2.69
CA LEU A 792 -22.64 -12.53 -1.59
C LEU A 792 -23.44 -13.75 -2.09
N ARG A 793 -24.29 -13.58 -3.11
CA ARG A 793 -25.07 -14.65 -3.73
C ARG A 793 -24.19 -15.73 -4.36
N SER A 794 -23.00 -15.37 -4.84
CA SER A 794 -22.11 -16.30 -5.52
C SER A 794 -21.47 -17.34 -4.59
N PHE A 795 -21.33 -17.05 -3.28
CA PHE A 795 -20.78 -18.00 -2.32
C PHE A 795 -21.63 -19.28 -2.18
N GLY A 796 -22.94 -19.20 -2.38
CA GLY A 796 -23.86 -20.34 -2.33
C GLY A 796 -23.58 -21.43 -3.36
N TYR A 797 -22.87 -21.10 -4.46
CA TYR A 797 -22.39 -22.09 -5.42
C TYR A 797 -21.38 -23.07 -4.81
N PHE A 798 -20.50 -22.62 -3.90
CA PHE A 798 -19.49 -23.49 -3.31
C PHE A 798 -20.07 -24.46 -2.28
N GLU A 799 -21.29 -24.20 -1.77
CA GLU A 799 -22.06 -25.18 -1.01
C GLU A 799 -22.77 -26.19 -1.93
N ARG A 800 -23.16 -25.76 -3.13
CA ARG A 800 -23.99 -26.52 -4.07
C ARG A 800 -23.43 -26.37 -5.48
N VAL A 801 -22.47 -27.23 -5.80
CA VAL A 801 -21.75 -27.23 -7.08
C VAL A 801 -22.65 -27.82 -8.17
N THR A 802 -23.63 -27.05 -8.65
CA THR A 802 -24.55 -27.43 -9.74
C THR A 802 -24.55 -26.40 -10.85
N ALA A 803 -24.92 -26.83 -12.06
CA ALA A 803 -25.01 -25.95 -13.23
C ALA A 803 -26.06 -24.84 -13.04
N GLU A 804 -27.18 -25.15 -12.39
CA GLU A 804 -28.28 -24.21 -12.11
C GLU A 804 -27.83 -23.11 -11.14
N GLU A 805 -27.14 -23.49 -10.06
CA GLU A 805 -26.65 -22.55 -9.05
C GLU A 805 -25.57 -21.63 -9.64
N LEU A 806 -24.67 -22.19 -10.46
CA LEU A 806 -23.66 -21.42 -11.18
C LEU A 806 -24.30 -20.41 -12.15
N ALA A 807 -25.29 -20.84 -12.93
CA ALA A 807 -25.99 -19.97 -13.88
C ALA A 807 -26.68 -18.79 -13.18
N ALA A 808 -27.37 -19.06 -12.06
CA ALA A 808 -28.06 -18.05 -11.28
C ALA A 808 -27.09 -17.02 -10.68
N ALA A 809 -26.00 -17.48 -10.08
CA ALA A 809 -24.99 -16.61 -9.51
C ALA A 809 -24.24 -15.78 -10.58
N ARG A 810 -23.86 -16.41 -11.71
CA ARG A 810 -23.19 -15.72 -12.82
C ARG A 810 -24.05 -14.60 -13.41
N SER A 811 -25.35 -14.85 -13.63
CA SER A 811 -26.27 -13.83 -14.14
C SER A 811 -26.35 -12.58 -13.23
N GLY A 812 -26.40 -12.78 -11.91
CA GLY A 812 -26.35 -11.67 -10.95
C GLY A 812 -25.05 -10.87 -11.03
N LEU A 813 -23.91 -11.56 -11.17
CA LEU A 813 -22.60 -10.92 -11.29
C LEU A 813 -22.40 -10.18 -12.62
N GLU A 814 -22.91 -10.71 -13.73
CA GLU A 814 -22.90 -10.02 -15.04
C GLU A 814 -23.65 -8.69 -14.98
N LEU A 815 -24.83 -8.67 -14.33
CA LEU A 815 -25.56 -7.42 -14.08
C LEU A 815 -24.81 -6.51 -13.11
N ALA A 816 -24.15 -7.06 -12.09
CA ALA A 816 -23.37 -6.29 -11.12
C ALA A 816 -22.21 -5.54 -11.77
N VAL A 817 -21.43 -6.19 -12.64
CA VAL A 817 -20.29 -5.56 -13.33
C VAL A 817 -20.73 -4.53 -14.38
N GLN A 818 -21.92 -4.67 -14.94
CA GLN A 818 -22.53 -3.64 -15.80
C GLN A 818 -22.96 -2.41 -14.99
N LYS A 819 -23.59 -2.62 -13.82
CA LYS A 819 -24.03 -1.54 -12.92
C LYS A 819 -22.85 -0.82 -12.25
N ALA A 820 -21.80 -1.56 -11.87
CA ALA A 820 -20.63 -1.04 -11.17
C ALA A 820 -19.31 -1.58 -11.78
N PRO A 821 -18.85 -1.03 -12.93
CA PRO A 821 -17.68 -1.55 -13.65
C PRO A 821 -16.35 -1.45 -12.90
N ALA A 822 -16.28 -0.61 -11.85
CA ALA A 822 -15.10 -0.47 -10.99
C ALA A 822 -15.13 -1.40 -9.77
N TYR A 823 -16.18 -2.22 -9.58
CA TYR A 823 -16.30 -3.07 -8.41
C TYR A 823 -15.53 -4.39 -8.60
N ALA A 824 -14.31 -4.44 -8.04
CA ALA A 824 -13.38 -5.54 -8.26
C ALA A 824 -13.88 -6.91 -7.79
N ASP A 825 -14.58 -7.01 -6.64
CA ASP A 825 -15.09 -8.30 -6.14
C ASP A 825 -16.09 -8.94 -7.11
N ALA A 826 -16.94 -8.13 -7.76
CA ALA A 826 -17.90 -8.63 -8.73
C ALA A 826 -17.19 -9.22 -9.96
N TRP A 827 -16.14 -8.55 -10.45
CA TRP A 827 -15.30 -9.09 -11.52
C TRP A 827 -14.55 -10.35 -11.09
N ALA A 828 -13.99 -10.37 -9.89
CA ALA A 828 -13.26 -11.50 -9.35
C ALA A 828 -14.15 -12.75 -9.21
N MET A 829 -15.36 -12.58 -8.66
CA MET A 829 -16.30 -13.68 -8.50
C MET A 829 -16.91 -14.12 -9.84
N LEU A 830 -17.13 -13.19 -10.78
CA LEU A 830 -17.55 -13.54 -12.15
C LEU A 830 -16.48 -14.40 -12.82
N ALA A 831 -15.22 -13.99 -12.73
CA ALA A 831 -14.09 -14.74 -13.25
C ALA A 831 -14.03 -16.14 -12.64
N LEU A 832 -14.17 -16.23 -11.32
CA LEU A 832 -14.15 -17.48 -10.60
C LEU A 832 -15.23 -18.44 -11.09
N LEU A 833 -16.48 -18.00 -11.21
CA LEU A 833 -17.56 -18.86 -11.70
C LEU A 833 -17.35 -19.29 -13.15
N CYS A 834 -16.85 -18.42 -14.02
CA CYS A 834 -16.49 -18.79 -15.39
C CYS A 834 -15.40 -19.88 -15.42
N VAL A 835 -14.37 -19.77 -14.58
CA VAL A 835 -13.32 -20.80 -14.47
C VAL A 835 -13.88 -22.11 -13.88
N GLN A 836 -14.73 -22.03 -12.87
CA GLN A 836 -15.39 -23.21 -12.29
C GLN A 836 -16.31 -23.91 -13.30
N GLU A 837 -16.99 -23.16 -14.17
CA GLU A 837 -17.80 -23.73 -15.25
C GLU A 837 -16.95 -24.60 -16.21
N HIS A 838 -15.73 -24.14 -16.54
CA HIS A 838 -14.76 -24.90 -17.33
C HIS A 838 -14.25 -26.13 -16.56
N ALA A 839 -13.86 -25.94 -15.30
CA ALA A 839 -13.29 -26.97 -14.44
C ALA A 839 -14.27 -28.13 -14.18
N GLN A 840 -15.56 -27.82 -13.97
CA GLN A 840 -16.63 -28.79 -13.75
C GLN A 840 -17.23 -29.35 -15.05
N GLY A 841 -16.94 -28.74 -16.20
CA GLY A 841 -17.43 -29.20 -17.50
C GLY A 841 -18.92 -28.92 -17.76
N PHE A 842 -19.51 -27.89 -17.14
CA PHE A 842 -20.93 -27.56 -17.35
C PHE A 842 -21.24 -26.97 -18.73
N ASN A 843 -20.27 -26.27 -19.34
CA ASN A 843 -20.37 -25.73 -20.71
C ASN A 843 -21.66 -24.92 -21.01
N LEU A 844 -22.04 -24.04 -20.08
CA LEU A 844 -23.24 -23.19 -20.18
C LEU A 844 -23.05 -21.98 -21.10
N GLN A 845 -21.80 -21.58 -21.34
CA GLN A 845 -21.43 -20.50 -22.24
C GLN A 845 -20.29 -20.91 -23.19
N ALA A 846 -20.10 -20.13 -24.26
CA ALA A 846 -18.95 -20.27 -25.13
C ALA A 846 -17.69 -19.71 -24.44
N ASN A 847 -16.59 -20.46 -24.54
CA ASN A 847 -15.26 -20.06 -24.05
C ASN A 847 -15.22 -19.57 -22.58
N PRO A 848 -15.76 -20.33 -21.62
CA PRO A 848 -15.85 -19.91 -20.22
C PRO A 848 -14.48 -19.54 -19.62
N LEU A 849 -13.42 -20.27 -19.99
CA LEU A 849 -12.07 -19.99 -19.52
C LEU A 849 -11.55 -18.62 -20.00
N THR A 850 -11.76 -18.26 -21.27
CA THR A 850 -11.34 -16.96 -21.84
C THR A 850 -12.12 -15.81 -21.21
N ASN A 851 -13.43 -15.99 -21.01
CA ASN A 851 -14.27 -15.00 -20.32
C ASN A 851 -13.80 -14.83 -18.87
N GLY A 852 -13.49 -15.94 -18.19
CA GLY A 852 -12.94 -15.94 -16.84
C GLY A 852 -11.61 -15.20 -16.73
N ALA A 853 -10.66 -15.48 -17.63
CA ALA A 853 -9.36 -14.79 -17.65
C ALA A 853 -9.49 -13.28 -17.90
N THR A 854 -10.40 -12.88 -18.79
CA THR A 854 -10.67 -11.46 -19.08
C THR A 854 -11.27 -10.76 -17.85
N ALA A 855 -12.26 -11.38 -17.21
CA ALA A 855 -12.87 -10.86 -16.00
C ALA A 855 -11.86 -10.78 -14.82
N ALA A 856 -10.96 -11.76 -14.70
CA ALA A 856 -9.94 -11.77 -13.65
C ALA A 856 -8.92 -10.63 -13.82
N ARG A 857 -8.43 -10.41 -15.04
CA ARG A 857 -7.55 -9.27 -15.34
C ARG A 857 -8.26 -7.95 -15.05
N ARG A 858 -9.55 -7.84 -15.39
CA ARG A 858 -10.35 -6.65 -15.06
C ARG A 858 -10.51 -6.44 -13.56
N ALA A 859 -10.63 -7.51 -12.77
CA ALA A 859 -10.68 -7.42 -11.31
C ALA A 859 -9.36 -6.88 -10.74
N VAL A 860 -8.21 -7.36 -11.23
CA VAL A 860 -6.89 -6.88 -10.80
C VAL A 860 -6.67 -5.43 -11.21
N GLU A 861 -7.06 -5.05 -12.42
CA GLU A 861 -7.04 -3.65 -12.88
C GLU A 861 -7.89 -2.74 -11.99
N ALA A 862 -9.08 -3.20 -11.58
CA ALA A 862 -9.99 -2.41 -10.76
C ALA A 862 -9.50 -2.24 -9.31
N ALA A 863 -8.80 -3.25 -8.76
CA ALA A 863 -8.21 -3.17 -7.43
C ALA A 863 -6.97 -4.07 -7.30
N PRO A 864 -5.75 -3.53 -7.50
CA PRO A 864 -4.48 -4.28 -7.41
C PRO A 864 -4.12 -4.81 -6.01
N SER A 865 -4.88 -4.45 -4.98
CA SER A 865 -4.76 -4.95 -3.60
C SER A 865 -5.86 -5.95 -3.22
N ASN A 866 -6.71 -6.36 -4.17
CA ASN A 866 -7.82 -7.27 -3.90
C ASN A 866 -7.37 -8.74 -3.96
N HIS A 867 -7.45 -9.46 -2.83
CA HIS A 867 -7.01 -10.85 -2.77
C HIS A 867 -7.83 -11.79 -3.67
N LEU A 868 -9.14 -11.57 -3.81
CA LEU A 868 -10.01 -12.38 -4.67
C LEU A 868 -9.67 -12.19 -6.16
N ALA A 869 -9.27 -10.99 -6.57
CA ALA A 869 -8.88 -10.72 -7.95
C ALA A 869 -7.69 -11.61 -8.37
N TYR A 870 -6.64 -11.67 -7.56
CA TYR A 870 -5.49 -12.53 -7.81
C TYR A 870 -5.81 -14.02 -7.62
N PHE A 871 -6.69 -14.37 -6.67
CA PHE A 871 -7.17 -15.74 -6.52
C PHE A 871 -7.85 -16.25 -7.79
N SER A 872 -8.78 -15.48 -8.35
CA SER A 872 -9.47 -15.83 -9.60
C SER A 872 -8.54 -15.80 -10.81
N LEU A 873 -7.60 -14.86 -10.87
CA LEU A 873 -6.59 -14.79 -11.93
C LEU A 873 -5.68 -16.02 -11.91
N ALA A 874 -5.20 -16.44 -10.73
CA ALA A 874 -4.38 -17.63 -10.58
C ALA A 874 -5.10 -18.86 -11.13
N GLN A 875 -6.37 -19.06 -10.81
CA GLN A 875 -7.14 -20.19 -11.35
C GLN A 875 -7.29 -20.12 -12.87
N ALA A 876 -7.61 -18.94 -13.42
CA ALA A 876 -7.71 -18.77 -14.87
C ALA A 876 -6.38 -19.12 -15.58
N LEU A 877 -5.26 -18.60 -15.08
CA LEU A 877 -3.93 -18.85 -15.62
C LEU A 877 -3.53 -20.32 -15.52
N PHE A 878 -3.88 -20.99 -14.43
CA PHE A 878 -3.66 -22.42 -14.25
C PHE A 878 -4.35 -23.24 -15.35
N PHE A 879 -5.64 -23.00 -15.59
CA PHE A 879 -6.39 -23.72 -16.63
C PHE A 879 -5.99 -23.30 -18.06
N GLN A 880 -5.46 -22.09 -18.24
CA GLN A 880 -4.79 -21.67 -19.49
C GLN A 880 -3.41 -22.31 -19.69
N LYS A 881 -2.91 -23.07 -18.69
CA LYS A 881 -1.59 -23.70 -18.65
C LYS A 881 -0.44 -22.68 -18.62
N GLU A 882 -0.70 -21.44 -18.22
CA GLU A 882 0.29 -20.39 -17.97
C GLU A 882 0.88 -20.54 -16.56
N PHE A 883 1.53 -21.67 -16.28
CA PHE A 883 1.91 -22.07 -14.91
C PHE A 883 2.82 -21.06 -14.19
N GLN A 884 3.69 -20.35 -14.91
CA GLN A 884 4.56 -19.36 -14.28
C GLN A 884 3.78 -18.12 -13.82
N ALA A 885 2.90 -17.59 -14.68
CA ALA A 885 2.04 -16.47 -14.32
C ALA A 885 1.06 -16.87 -13.19
N PHE A 886 0.55 -18.10 -13.23
CA PHE A 886 -0.24 -18.69 -12.15
C PHE A 886 0.47 -18.62 -10.80
N ARG A 887 1.75 -19.06 -10.71
CA ARG A 887 2.52 -19.03 -9.45
C ARG A 887 2.60 -17.63 -8.86
N ASN A 888 2.85 -16.62 -9.70
CA ASN A 888 2.97 -15.24 -9.22
C ASN A 888 1.63 -14.72 -8.69
N ALA A 889 0.55 -14.97 -9.43
CA ALA A 889 -0.80 -14.60 -8.99
C ALA A 889 -1.20 -15.33 -7.70
N ALA A 890 -0.83 -16.61 -7.56
CA ALA A 890 -1.08 -17.40 -6.36
C ALA A 890 -0.33 -16.84 -5.14
N GLU A 891 0.97 -16.55 -5.26
CA GLU A 891 1.76 -15.97 -4.17
C GLU A 891 1.25 -14.57 -3.80
N ARG A 892 0.83 -13.76 -4.77
CA ARG A 892 0.23 -12.45 -4.51
C ARG A 892 -1.10 -12.56 -3.77
N ALA A 893 -1.98 -13.49 -4.15
CA ALA A 893 -3.23 -13.75 -3.46
C ALA A 893 -3.00 -14.16 -1.99
N VAL A 894 -2.07 -15.08 -1.74
CA VAL A 894 -1.71 -15.54 -0.39
C VAL A 894 -1.08 -14.42 0.45
N ALA A 895 -0.27 -13.55 -0.17
CA ALA A 895 0.33 -12.40 0.52
C ALA A 895 -0.70 -11.33 0.90
N LEU A 896 -1.69 -11.08 0.03
CA LEU A 896 -2.75 -10.09 0.29
C LEU A 896 -3.70 -10.51 1.40
N ASN A 897 -4.07 -11.79 1.47
CA ASN A 897 -4.88 -12.31 2.58
C ASN A 897 -4.34 -13.65 3.12
N PRO A 898 -3.42 -13.61 4.10
CA PRO A 898 -2.85 -14.80 4.72
C PRO A 898 -3.82 -15.57 5.64
N MET A 899 -5.03 -15.07 5.85
CA MET A 899 -6.06 -15.66 6.71
C MET A 899 -7.21 -16.29 5.92
N ASP A 900 -7.21 -16.20 4.58
CA ASP A 900 -8.21 -16.88 3.74
C ASP A 900 -7.83 -18.36 3.54
N GLY A 901 -8.24 -19.20 4.49
CA GLY A 901 -7.96 -20.63 4.45
C GLY A 901 -8.43 -21.32 3.17
N ASN A 902 -9.56 -20.88 2.60
CA ASN A 902 -10.11 -21.44 1.36
C ASN A 902 -9.19 -21.16 0.19
N SER A 903 -8.88 -19.88 -0.05
CA SER A 903 -8.00 -19.48 -1.15
C SER A 903 -6.63 -20.15 -1.03
N ILE A 904 -6.06 -20.20 0.19
CA ILE A 904 -4.76 -20.84 0.45
C ILE A 904 -4.82 -22.35 0.14
N ALA A 905 -5.85 -23.06 0.58
CA ALA A 905 -5.98 -24.49 0.30
C ALA A 905 -6.14 -24.77 -1.20
N PHE A 906 -6.96 -23.98 -1.89
CA PHE A 906 -7.24 -24.20 -3.31
C PHE A 906 -6.01 -23.90 -4.17
N LEU A 907 -5.32 -22.78 -3.91
CA LEU A 907 -4.06 -22.47 -4.57
C LEU A 907 -2.98 -23.49 -4.25
N GLY A 908 -2.95 -24.01 -3.02
CA GLY A 908 -2.08 -25.12 -2.63
C GLY A 908 -2.33 -26.38 -3.46
N ASP A 909 -3.59 -26.75 -3.65
CA ASP A 909 -3.98 -27.89 -4.51
C ASP A 909 -3.54 -27.66 -5.96
N LEU A 910 -3.81 -26.48 -6.53
CA LEU A 910 -3.38 -26.13 -7.89
C LEU A 910 -1.84 -26.15 -8.04
N LEU A 911 -1.09 -25.72 -7.02
CA LEU A 911 0.37 -25.79 -7.03
C LEU A 911 0.86 -27.24 -7.05
N THR A 912 0.20 -28.15 -6.34
CA THR A 912 0.54 -29.58 -6.44
C THR A 912 0.31 -30.13 -7.84
N TRP A 913 -0.79 -29.75 -8.50
CA TRP A 913 -1.07 -30.11 -9.88
C TRP A 913 -0.10 -29.50 -10.89
N ALA A 914 0.39 -28.30 -10.61
CA ALA A 914 1.44 -27.64 -11.40
C ALA A 914 2.85 -28.19 -11.16
N GLY A 915 3.00 -29.17 -10.25
CA GLY A 915 4.25 -29.87 -9.94
C GLY A 915 5.03 -29.32 -8.75
N ASP A 916 4.58 -28.24 -8.10
CA ASP A 916 5.21 -27.67 -6.89
C ASP A 916 4.64 -28.32 -5.61
N TRP A 917 4.92 -29.61 -5.46
CA TRP A 917 4.38 -30.43 -4.37
C TRP A 917 4.70 -29.87 -2.98
N ASP A 918 5.94 -29.49 -2.71
CA ASP A 918 6.36 -29.03 -1.38
C ASP A 918 5.64 -27.74 -0.97
N ARG A 919 5.57 -26.77 -1.90
CA ARG A 919 4.87 -25.50 -1.66
C ARG A 919 3.36 -25.72 -1.53
N GLY A 920 2.77 -26.53 -2.42
CA GLY A 920 1.34 -26.83 -2.39
C GLY A 920 0.91 -27.53 -1.11
N LEU A 921 1.68 -28.51 -0.63
CA LEU A 921 1.42 -29.21 0.64
C LEU A 921 1.65 -28.31 1.85
N ALA A 922 2.63 -27.41 1.81
CA ALA A 922 2.82 -26.42 2.88
C ALA A 922 1.60 -25.49 3.00
N LEU A 923 1.05 -25.03 1.86
CA LEU A 923 -0.14 -24.18 1.85
C LEU A 923 -1.39 -24.92 2.31
N THR A 924 -1.68 -26.12 1.78
CA THR A 924 -2.83 -26.91 2.24
C THR A 924 -2.68 -27.33 3.71
N GLY A 925 -1.47 -27.63 4.18
CA GLY A 925 -1.14 -27.87 5.59
C GLY A 925 -1.50 -26.67 6.46
N ARG A 926 -1.08 -25.47 6.06
CA ARG A 926 -1.42 -24.21 6.74
C ARG A 926 -2.92 -23.95 6.73
N ALA A 927 -3.61 -24.14 5.60
CA ALA A 927 -5.05 -23.92 5.51
C ALA A 927 -5.84 -24.85 6.46
N LYS A 928 -5.42 -26.11 6.59
CA LYS A 928 -6.00 -27.05 7.58
C LYS A 928 -5.77 -26.59 9.04
N GLN A 929 -4.66 -25.91 9.32
CA GLN A 929 -4.39 -25.33 10.64
C GLN A 929 -5.23 -24.08 10.90
N LEU A 930 -5.50 -23.27 9.86
CA LEU A 930 -6.35 -22.08 9.94
C LEU A 930 -7.81 -22.45 10.19
N ASN A 931 -8.35 -23.45 9.48
CA ASN A 931 -9.73 -23.87 9.67
C ASN A 931 -9.79 -25.35 10.04
N PRO A 932 -9.78 -25.73 11.34
CA PRO A 932 -9.89 -27.13 11.75
C PRO A 932 -11.20 -27.82 11.31
N HIS A 933 -12.23 -27.04 10.99
CA HIS A 933 -13.52 -27.49 10.46
C HIS A 933 -13.62 -27.34 8.94
N HIS A 934 -12.46 -27.28 8.27
CA HIS A 934 -12.37 -27.11 6.84
C HIS A 934 -13.15 -28.20 6.07
N PRO A 935 -13.59 -27.90 4.83
CA PRO A 935 -14.18 -28.90 3.95
C PRO A 935 -13.24 -30.07 3.65
N GLY A 936 -13.81 -31.25 3.38
CA GLY A 936 -13.05 -32.47 3.13
C GLY A 936 -12.08 -32.40 1.95
N TRP A 937 -12.31 -31.53 0.97
CA TRP A 937 -11.45 -31.40 -0.21
C TRP A 937 -10.01 -30.93 0.11
N TYR A 938 -9.75 -30.32 1.27
CA TYR A 938 -8.38 -29.92 1.66
C TYR A 938 -7.41 -31.10 1.79
N TRP A 939 -7.92 -32.33 1.88
CA TRP A 939 -7.12 -33.55 1.94
C TRP A 939 -6.77 -34.14 0.56
N ILE A 940 -7.26 -33.54 -0.54
CA ILE A 940 -7.03 -34.03 -1.91
C ILE A 940 -5.55 -34.00 -2.28
N ALA A 941 -4.86 -32.88 -2.01
CA ALA A 941 -3.43 -32.76 -2.23
C ALA A 941 -2.60 -33.81 -1.45
N ASP A 942 -2.96 -34.09 -0.19
CA ASP A 942 -2.29 -35.12 0.62
C ASP A 942 -2.52 -36.52 0.04
N PHE A 943 -3.74 -36.83 -0.42
CA PHE A 943 -4.05 -38.08 -1.12
C PHE A 943 -3.16 -38.24 -2.35
N TYR A 944 -3.13 -37.23 -3.23
CA TYR A 944 -2.36 -37.32 -4.47
C TYR A 944 -0.86 -37.45 -4.20
N ASN A 945 -0.34 -36.74 -3.20
CA ASN A 945 1.06 -36.87 -2.81
C ASN A 945 1.41 -38.27 -2.28
N ALA A 946 0.56 -38.86 -1.42
CA ALA A 946 0.78 -40.22 -0.95
C ALA A 946 0.67 -41.25 -2.09
N TYR A 947 -0.31 -41.07 -2.99
CA TYR A 947 -0.55 -41.96 -4.12
C TYR A 947 0.62 -41.98 -5.11
N ARG A 948 1.15 -40.79 -5.51
CA ARG A 948 2.30 -40.70 -6.43
C ARG A 948 3.59 -41.31 -5.84
N GLN A 949 3.72 -41.33 -4.52
CA GLN A 949 4.86 -41.91 -3.81
C GLN A 949 4.73 -43.44 -3.64
N GLY A 950 3.60 -44.03 -4.03
CA GLY A 950 3.31 -45.45 -3.81
C GLY A 950 2.87 -45.79 -2.38
N ASP A 951 2.67 -44.80 -1.50
CA ASP A 951 2.05 -45.02 -0.18
C ASP A 951 0.52 -45.11 -0.33
N TYR A 952 0.03 -46.18 -0.97
CA TYR A 952 -1.41 -46.37 -1.21
C TYR A 952 -2.22 -46.53 0.08
N ARG A 953 -1.61 -47.05 1.15
CA ARG A 953 -2.26 -47.11 2.47
C ARG A 953 -2.38 -45.71 3.08
N GLY A 954 -1.37 -44.85 2.93
CA GLY A 954 -1.48 -43.43 3.28
C GLY A 954 -2.50 -42.68 2.45
N ALA A 955 -2.52 -42.94 1.14
CA ALA A 955 -3.54 -42.40 0.25
C ALA A 955 -4.94 -42.77 0.75
N LEU A 956 -5.22 -44.03 1.10
CA LEU A 956 -6.51 -44.43 1.68
C LEU A 956 -6.84 -43.66 2.96
N ARG A 957 -5.88 -43.44 3.87
CA ARG A 957 -6.11 -42.63 5.08
C ARG A 957 -6.59 -41.22 4.74
N PHE A 958 -6.03 -40.59 3.71
CA PHE A 958 -6.46 -39.26 3.28
C PHE A 958 -7.77 -39.29 2.51
N ALA A 959 -7.98 -40.27 1.63
CA ALA A 959 -9.24 -40.43 0.88
C ALA A 959 -10.45 -40.57 1.82
N HIS A 960 -10.30 -41.28 2.95
CA HIS A 960 -11.34 -41.39 3.98
C HIS A 960 -11.59 -40.09 4.76
N LYS A 961 -10.62 -39.17 4.80
CA LYS A 961 -10.81 -37.83 5.39
C LYS A 961 -11.48 -36.85 4.44
N VAL A 962 -11.52 -37.14 3.13
CA VAL A 962 -12.27 -36.36 2.13
C VAL A 962 -13.78 -36.59 2.34
N ASN A 963 -14.32 -35.98 3.38
CA ASN A 963 -15.73 -36.07 3.76
C ASN A 963 -16.57 -35.12 2.88
N MET A 964 -16.89 -35.57 1.66
CA MET A 964 -17.79 -34.88 0.73
C MET A 964 -18.91 -35.84 0.28
N PRO A 965 -19.94 -36.04 1.11
CA PRO A 965 -21.06 -36.93 0.77
C PRO A 965 -21.72 -36.53 -0.54
N GLY A 966 -21.98 -37.49 -1.43
CA GLY A 966 -22.56 -37.25 -2.75
C GLY A 966 -21.57 -36.80 -3.81
N HIS A 967 -20.30 -36.56 -3.47
CA HIS A 967 -19.25 -36.22 -4.43
C HIS A 967 -18.49 -37.46 -4.91
N TRP A 968 -18.18 -37.52 -6.21
CA TRP A 968 -17.56 -38.70 -6.86
C TRP A 968 -16.10 -38.96 -6.45
N PHE A 969 -15.37 -37.92 -6.02
CA PHE A 969 -13.93 -38.01 -5.76
C PHE A 969 -13.54 -39.10 -4.75
N ALA A 970 -14.15 -39.11 -3.56
CA ALA A 970 -13.75 -40.03 -2.49
C ALA A 970 -13.90 -41.52 -2.90
N PRO A 971 -15.03 -41.99 -3.45
CA PRO A 971 -15.12 -43.37 -3.90
C PRO A 971 -14.19 -43.68 -5.08
N ALA A 972 -13.91 -42.73 -5.98
CA ALA A 972 -12.90 -42.90 -7.03
C ALA A 972 -11.48 -43.05 -6.47
N ALA A 973 -11.07 -42.19 -5.54
CA ALA A 973 -9.77 -42.23 -4.88
C ALA A 973 -9.56 -43.54 -4.11
N ILE A 974 -10.59 -43.99 -3.37
CA ILE A 974 -10.59 -45.25 -2.63
C ILE A 974 -10.49 -46.44 -3.58
N ALA A 975 -11.26 -46.44 -4.69
CA ALA A 975 -11.21 -47.50 -5.69
C ALA A 975 -9.81 -47.61 -6.32
N ALA A 976 -9.20 -46.50 -6.73
CA ALA A 976 -7.84 -46.49 -7.28
C ALA A 976 -6.81 -47.06 -6.30
N ALA A 977 -6.84 -46.62 -5.03
CA ALA A 977 -5.87 -47.05 -4.03
C ALA A 977 -6.02 -48.53 -3.66
N TYR A 978 -7.24 -49.05 -3.47
CA TYR A 978 -7.44 -50.49 -3.26
C TYR A 978 -7.11 -51.33 -4.50
N GLY A 979 -7.33 -50.78 -5.71
CA GLY A 979 -6.88 -51.41 -6.96
C GLY A 979 -5.37 -51.60 -6.97
N GLN A 980 -4.60 -50.57 -6.60
CA GLN A 980 -3.14 -50.68 -6.48
C GLN A 980 -2.68 -51.67 -5.41
N LEU A 981 -3.40 -51.74 -4.29
CA LEU A 981 -3.15 -52.72 -3.22
C LEU A 981 -3.62 -54.14 -3.55
N ARG A 982 -4.36 -54.33 -4.65
CA ARG A 982 -5.01 -55.59 -5.07
C ARG A 982 -6.02 -56.14 -4.05
N GLU A 983 -6.66 -55.26 -3.28
CA GLU A 983 -7.73 -55.63 -2.35
C GLU A 983 -9.09 -55.52 -3.04
N LEU A 984 -9.34 -56.46 -3.97
CA LEU A 984 -10.42 -56.39 -4.95
C LEU A 984 -11.82 -56.22 -4.33
N GLY A 985 -12.12 -56.89 -3.20
CA GLY A 985 -13.43 -56.77 -2.56
C GLY A 985 -13.77 -55.35 -2.12
N ALA A 986 -12.79 -54.63 -1.55
CA ALA A 986 -12.96 -53.23 -1.14
C ALA A 986 -12.96 -52.29 -2.35
N ALA A 987 -12.11 -52.57 -3.35
CA ALA A 987 -12.06 -51.82 -4.60
C ALA A 987 -13.39 -51.87 -5.37
N THR A 988 -13.99 -53.05 -5.53
CA THR A 988 -15.28 -53.24 -6.21
C THR A 988 -16.41 -52.51 -5.50
N LYS A 989 -16.44 -52.54 -4.16
CA LYS A 989 -17.45 -51.79 -3.39
C LYS A 989 -17.33 -50.29 -3.64
N ALA A 990 -16.11 -49.74 -3.56
CA ALA A 990 -15.87 -48.32 -3.82
C ALA A 990 -16.23 -47.93 -5.26
N LEU A 991 -15.97 -48.81 -6.22
CA LEU A 991 -16.34 -48.60 -7.62
C LEU A 991 -17.86 -48.60 -7.84
N GLN A 992 -18.59 -49.49 -7.16
CA GLN A 992 -20.06 -49.48 -7.19
C GLN A 992 -20.62 -48.18 -6.62
N ASP A 993 -20.03 -47.67 -5.53
CA ASP A 993 -20.45 -46.40 -4.94
C ASP A 993 -20.12 -45.21 -5.85
N LEU A 994 -18.97 -45.24 -6.55
CA LEU A 994 -18.64 -44.26 -7.59
C LEU A 994 -19.65 -44.26 -8.74
N LEU A 995 -19.96 -45.43 -9.30
CA LEU A 995 -20.85 -45.55 -10.47
C LEU A 995 -22.31 -45.23 -10.15
N LYS A 996 -22.74 -45.34 -8.88
CA LYS A 996 -24.05 -44.82 -8.43
C LYS A 996 -24.11 -43.28 -8.51
N LEU A 997 -23.00 -42.60 -8.19
CA LEU A 997 -22.92 -41.14 -8.24
C LEU A 997 -22.66 -40.62 -9.65
N ARG A 998 -21.85 -41.35 -10.42
CA ARG A 998 -21.41 -40.96 -11.76
C ARG A 998 -21.34 -42.16 -12.71
N PRO A 999 -22.47 -42.56 -13.33
CA PRO A 999 -22.54 -43.75 -14.18
C PRO A 999 -21.65 -43.69 -15.43
N ASP A 1000 -21.36 -42.49 -15.94
CA ASP A 1000 -20.56 -42.22 -17.13
C ASP A 1000 -19.05 -42.06 -16.83
N PHE A 1001 -18.62 -42.26 -15.57
CA PHE A 1001 -17.25 -41.95 -15.12
C PHE A 1001 -16.17 -42.59 -15.99
N ALA A 1002 -16.34 -43.86 -16.37
CA ALA A 1002 -15.38 -44.59 -17.21
C ALA A 1002 -15.14 -43.93 -18.57
N ALA A 1003 -16.17 -43.30 -19.15
CA ALA A 1003 -16.10 -42.65 -20.45
C ALA A 1003 -15.57 -41.21 -20.37
N THR A 1004 -15.76 -40.52 -19.24
CA THR A 1004 -15.47 -39.08 -19.12
C THR A 1004 -14.23 -38.75 -18.30
N VAL A 1005 -13.76 -39.64 -17.42
CA VAL A 1005 -12.70 -39.33 -16.44
C VAL A 1005 -11.39 -38.85 -17.07
N ARG A 1006 -10.96 -39.44 -18.20
CA ARG A 1006 -9.72 -39.05 -18.89
C ARG A 1006 -9.74 -37.58 -19.30
N LYS A 1007 -10.74 -37.21 -20.10
CA LYS A 1007 -10.96 -35.84 -20.58
C LYS A 1007 -11.10 -34.83 -19.43
N GLU A 1008 -11.78 -35.22 -18.36
CA GLU A 1008 -11.99 -34.34 -17.22
C GLU A 1008 -10.73 -34.13 -16.37
N MET A 1009 -9.91 -35.17 -16.18
CA MET A 1009 -8.67 -35.07 -15.40
C MET A 1009 -7.51 -34.42 -16.17
N GLU A 1010 -7.47 -34.52 -17.50
CA GLU A 1010 -6.47 -33.84 -18.36
C GLU A 1010 -6.49 -32.30 -18.20
N LYS A 1011 -7.63 -31.73 -17.79
CA LYS A 1011 -7.75 -30.29 -17.48
C LYS A 1011 -6.86 -29.87 -16.31
N TRP A 1012 -6.57 -30.77 -15.38
CA TRP A 1012 -5.92 -30.45 -14.11
C TRP A 1012 -4.41 -30.70 -14.15
N GLY A 1013 -3.98 -31.90 -14.52
CA GLY A 1013 -2.61 -32.34 -14.27
C GLY A 1013 -1.85 -32.88 -15.47
N PRO A 1014 -0.55 -33.18 -15.27
CA PRO A 1014 0.27 -33.81 -16.29
C PRO A 1014 -0.20 -35.26 -16.59
N PRO A 1015 -0.13 -35.72 -17.85
CA PRO A 1015 -0.66 -37.03 -18.26
C PRO A 1015 -0.07 -38.22 -17.47
N GLU A 1016 1.19 -38.13 -17.03
CA GLU A 1016 1.89 -39.23 -16.37
C GLU A 1016 1.23 -39.62 -15.03
N PHE A 1017 0.76 -38.65 -14.26
CA PHE A 1017 0.08 -38.92 -12.99
C PHE A 1017 -1.34 -39.46 -13.22
N LEU A 1018 -2.03 -38.96 -14.26
CA LEU A 1018 -3.33 -39.48 -14.66
C LEU A 1018 -3.26 -40.97 -15.01
N GLU A 1019 -2.24 -41.40 -15.74
CA GLU A 1019 -2.06 -42.82 -16.06
C GLU A 1019 -1.88 -43.71 -14.82
N GLN A 1020 -1.25 -43.21 -13.75
CA GLN A 1020 -1.14 -43.95 -12.48
C GLN A 1020 -2.50 -44.14 -11.78
N LEU A 1021 -3.40 -43.15 -11.88
CA LEU A 1021 -4.76 -43.24 -11.35
C LEU A 1021 -5.62 -44.18 -12.20
N ILE A 1022 -5.51 -44.08 -13.54
CA ILE A 1022 -6.20 -44.97 -14.49
C ILE A 1022 -5.79 -46.43 -14.29
N ASP A 1023 -4.50 -46.70 -14.11
CA ASP A 1023 -4.01 -48.04 -13.77
C ASP A 1023 -4.63 -48.56 -12.45
N GLY A 1024 -4.74 -47.71 -11.44
CA GLY A 1024 -5.42 -48.04 -10.19
C GLY A 1024 -6.90 -48.40 -10.39
N TRP A 1025 -7.63 -47.62 -11.17
CA TRP A 1025 -9.04 -47.90 -11.48
C TRP A 1025 -9.21 -49.16 -12.34
N ARG A 1026 -8.32 -49.42 -13.31
CA ARG A 1026 -8.31 -50.65 -14.10
C ARG A 1026 -8.08 -51.87 -13.21
N LYS A 1027 -7.13 -51.79 -12.28
CA LYS A 1027 -6.90 -52.83 -11.26
C LYS A 1027 -8.08 -53.02 -10.30
N ALA A 1028 -8.89 -51.99 -10.09
CA ALA A 1028 -10.15 -52.06 -9.34
C ALA A 1028 -11.31 -52.69 -10.13
N GLY A 1029 -11.13 -52.92 -11.43
CA GLY A 1029 -12.14 -53.52 -12.33
C GLY A 1029 -12.93 -52.51 -13.17
N LEU A 1030 -12.47 -51.26 -13.31
CA LEU A 1030 -13.10 -50.27 -14.19
C LEU A 1030 -12.51 -50.32 -15.60
N GLU A 1031 -13.36 -50.60 -16.60
CA GLU A 1031 -12.97 -50.58 -18.01
C GLU A 1031 -12.95 -49.14 -18.56
N ILE A 1032 -11.77 -48.52 -18.61
CA ILE A 1032 -11.57 -47.21 -19.22
C ILE A 1032 -11.01 -47.41 -20.64
N VAL A 1033 -11.84 -47.12 -21.64
CA VAL A 1033 -11.52 -47.23 -23.08
C VAL A 1033 -10.38 -46.26 -23.42
N GLY A 1034 -9.34 -46.75 -24.11
CA GLY A 1034 -8.24 -45.91 -24.61
C GLY A 1034 -8.58 -45.23 -25.92
N GLU A 1035 -7.93 -44.12 -26.26
CA GLU A 1035 -8.07 -43.50 -27.60
C GLU A 1035 -7.69 -44.47 -28.73
N GLU A 1036 -6.79 -45.44 -28.49
CA GLU A 1036 -6.42 -46.48 -29.44
C GLU A 1036 -7.60 -47.41 -29.84
N ASP A 1037 -8.59 -47.63 -28.96
CA ASP A 1037 -9.76 -48.49 -29.26
C ASP A 1037 -10.86 -47.77 -30.07
N THR A 1038 -10.81 -46.44 -30.19
CA THR A 1038 -11.78 -45.69 -31.01
C THR A 1038 -11.41 -45.69 -32.49
N ALA A 1039 -10.13 -45.86 -32.83
CA ALA A 1039 -9.70 -46.02 -34.21
C ALA A 1039 -10.22 -47.34 -34.80
N ASP A 1040 -10.15 -48.44 -34.03
CA ASP A 1040 -10.55 -49.78 -34.50
C ASP A 1040 -12.08 -50.00 -34.54
N ARG A 1041 -12.86 -49.26 -33.75
CA ARG A 1041 -14.34 -49.32 -33.80
C ARG A 1041 -14.97 -48.46 -34.90
N SER A 1042 -14.20 -47.59 -35.56
CA SER A 1042 -14.66 -46.83 -36.73
C SER A 1042 -14.47 -47.58 -38.06
N ALA A 1043 -13.88 -48.78 -38.01
CA ALA A 1043 -13.58 -49.64 -39.17
C ALA A 1043 -14.39 -50.95 -39.21
N LEU A 1044 -15.50 -51.08 -38.46
CA LEU A 1044 -16.42 -52.23 -38.52
C LEU A 1044 -17.88 -51.81 -38.70
#